data_AF-A0A371JA29-F1
#
_entry.id   AF-A0A371JA29-F1
#
_cell.length_a   1.000
_cell.length_b   1.000
_cell.length_c   1.000
_cell.angle_alpha   90.00
_cell.angle_beta   90.00
_cell.angle_gamma   90.00
#
_symmetry.space_group_name_H-M   'P 1'
#
loop_
_entity.id
_entity.type
_entity.pdbx_description
1 polymer ?
#
loop_
_entity_poly.entity_id
_entity_poly.type
_entity_poly.pdbx_seq_one_letter_code
_entity_poly.pdbx_strand_id
1 'polypeptide(L)'
;MCKTFIYWGRKMKKSSRILSTGMATLMLSSSVLTNTVIAAPAKGEDIVKVSVFSDPHLLPEEFIGNKGNNYQDYVAGDRKMLAESERILDAAIDNILKSDSEIVIVPGDLTKDGERESHELFASKIKKLEDAGKEVFVINGNHDINMPDGVSVKFVADGVDENGNPKDKVENVDSILPGEFKEIYKDFGYEQALAQDPNSLSYVAKLKDGYRLIAIDAAVYGETKEEAYKQQTGGVIEEDTLKWVLKQVEEAKKAGDEIIGMMHYGLLEHFEGQATVFSPYVVENYKNASTKLADAGMNYVFTGHFHAQDIVQSEKTANGNTIIDIETGSLSTSPSPYREVEIDKRIDKIKIESKFIESIEGIENFREYANKFLEDGIPSMVSGLLIDVVEGLLGGDSISNTYGLENLINNNNIDEIKENTKKAYKEILKERSDEENSIDDVEEKIENTSEEIQEESNINESNQEVEVNSQESSLEENLTDDNNNEYLYIDKSNKAIEEVFTKTNIKNWLTKSIKELETASINDNWKLMDAVTYCLKQVYKGDEVYSDEIKALQNDMLNSDITGKMLATVLKKNLKELQGPNPVENVVIQGAVGMAVDDLLKEGDLESTIATTLSGFITSLLTDYQPGDNNIKLYDGNELTAKYVVDYIEKLPSKITLSNREKVEIARLLYEELNEQDKKSVTNINKLVKLEQDLAKLDERGLRFLHLSSYSTGLSSEDGGVAEIVKYNKDNQKMYLVNGATKTIDIVKINKDGSTKKDKSLDVSNMIKDFKFGDITSVDINTKQKLVAVSVQEEDYTKSGAVLLLDYDGNLVKSISVGIQPDMVTFTEDGNHIITADEGEPREGYGDSKVDPKGSVSIINFKNGVDKAKANIVDFTKFDSKKDELIANKVLLNKNTNPSVDLEPEYITLSSDGKKAYVALQEANAIATLDIENQEFTSIKGLGFKDHSKEANALDAIKDGKINIKTQNLQGIYMPDGLASYDVNGKTYILTPNEGDSREWGDYSNVSKVKIDGKNVEVLDTSKQDGVDEDVNYLFGGRSFSIWDADTMTQIFDSGSDFETITSDLYPEYFNSSHKELELDNRSGKKGPEPEDIKVGEIDGETYAFVGLERIGGIMSYNITDPQNTFFVDYINTRDFSGNMQGDLGVEGLNFISESDSPTGKPMLLAANEVSGTVSLFGLSKNTIVGDEETPSDNPENPGQDEEQEPGAGQDTTSRPNESQGNKLSDNTTTSPQTGDSSLFGLSVVGIAAVAGFVVNTFKKKK
;
A
#
# COMPACT_ATOMS: atom_id res chain seq x y z
N MET A 1 -18.78 -17.59 33.70
CA MET A 1 -17.88 -17.88 34.85
C MET A 1 -18.00 -16.90 36.03
N CYS A 2 -18.50 -15.67 35.89
CA CYS A 2 -18.61 -14.73 37.03
C CYS A 2 -19.78 -14.96 38.01
N LYS A 3 -20.79 -15.79 37.68
CA LYS A 3 -21.87 -16.16 38.63
C LYS A 3 -21.52 -17.36 39.53
N THR A 4 -20.44 -18.10 39.23
CA THR A 4 -19.98 -19.26 40.03
C THR A 4 -19.00 -18.85 41.13
N PHE A 5 -18.27 -17.73 40.98
CA PHE A 5 -17.31 -17.24 41.97
C PHE A 5 -17.96 -16.54 43.19
N ILE A 6 -19.13 -15.94 43.01
CA ILE A 6 -19.86 -15.24 44.08
C ILE A 6 -20.53 -16.22 45.06
N TYR A 7 -20.72 -17.49 44.65
CA TYR A 7 -21.33 -18.54 45.49
C TYR A 7 -20.33 -19.23 46.44
N TRP A 8 -19.02 -19.16 46.20
CA TRP A 8 -17.99 -19.78 47.06
C TRP A 8 -17.27 -18.80 48.01
N GLY A 9 -17.25 -17.50 47.71
CA GLY A 9 -16.58 -16.48 48.54
C GLY A 9 -17.26 -16.15 49.87
N ARG A 10 -18.54 -16.52 50.06
CA ARG A 10 -19.33 -16.18 51.25
C ARG A 10 -19.20 -17.18 52.42
N LYS A 11 -18.38 -18.24 52.31
CA LYS A 11 -18.32 -19.30 53.33
C LYS A 11 -17.02 -19.43 54.14
N MET A 12 -16.04 -18.54 54.01
CA MET A 12 -14.83 -18.59 54.85
C MET A 12 -14.32 -17.21 55.28
N LYS A 13 -14.84 -16.71 56.42
CA LYS A 13 -14.14 -15.75 57.32
C LYS A 13 -14.85 -15.72 58.68
N LYS A 14 -14.49 -16.64 59.59
CA LYS A 14 -14.70 -16.52 61.05
C LYS A 14 -13.91 -17.58 61.84
N SER A 15 -12.61 -17.34 62.01
CA SER A 15 -11.77 -17.90 63.09
C SER A 15 -10.41 -17.16 63.09
N SER A 16 -10.31 -16.02 63.79
CA SER A 16 -9.50 -15.83 65.02
C SER A 16 -8.04 -16.26 64.90
N ARG A 17 -7.10 -15.30 64.74
CA ARG A 17 -6.26 -14.69 65.80
C ARG A 17 -5.42 -15.70 66.59
N ILE A 18 -4.09 -15.56 66.46
CA ILE A 18 -2.92 -15.99 67.27
C ILE A 18 -1.81 -16.17 66.20
N LEU A 19 -0.66 -15.49 66.15
CA LEU A 19 0.29 -15.10 67.18
C LEU A 19 1.19 -14.00 66.58
N SER A 20 1.37 -12.91 67.33
CA SER A 20 2.28 -11.82 67.00
C SER A 20 3.65 -12.04 67.68
N THR A 21 4.66 -11.42 67.07
CA THR A 21 5.87 -10.84 67.70
C THR A 21 6.96 -11.76 68.25
N GLY A 22 8.13 -11.75 67.59
CA GLY A 22 9.38 -12.07 68.27
C GLY A 22 10.59 -12.42 67.41
N MET A 23 11.01 -11.58 66.44
CA MET A 23 12.42 -11.51 66.01
C MET A 23 12.68 -10.33 65.07
N ALA A 24 12.58 -9.12 65.61
CA ALA A 24 13.44 -8.03 65.16
C ALA A 24 14.77 -8.16 65.91
N THR A 25 15.87 -7.74 65.29
CA THR A 25 17.24 -7.61 65.87
C THR A 25 18.13 -8.85 65.77
N LEU A 26 18.58 -9.21 64.55
CA LEU A 26 19.92 -9.75 64.33
C LEU A 26 20.31 -9.64 62.85
N MET A 27 21.37 -8.86 62.61
CA MET A 27 22.23 -8.81 61.42
C MET A 27 21.86 -7.84 60.28
N LEU A 28 22.30 -6.59 60.50
CA LEU A 28 22.99 -5.76 59.51
C LEU A 28 24.04 -6.58 58.74
N SER A 29 23.93 -6.67 57.42
CA SER A 29 24.92 -6.20 56.42
C SER A 29 24.68 -6.83 55.04
N SER A 30 24.67 -5.98 54.01
CA SER A 30 24.71 -6.23 52.55
C SER A 30 23.53 -6.92 51.86
N SER A 31 22.63 -6.12 51.28
CA SER A 31 22.15 -6.30 49.91
C SER A 31 21.46 -5.02 49.41
N VAL A 32 21.99 -4.48 48.31
CA VAL A 32 21.26 -3.55 47.44
C VAL A 32 20.18 -4.39 46.77
N LEU A 33 18.91 -4.13 47.06
CA LEU A 33 17.78 -4.67 46.34
C LEU A 33 16.93 -3.51 45.86
N THR A 34 17.00 -3.32 44.55
CA THR A 34 16.05 -2.57 43.73
C THR A 34 14.63 -3.05 44.05
N ASN A 35 13.78 -2.15 44.52
CA ASN A 35 12.33 -2.38 44.54
C ASN A 35 11.84 -2.33 43.09
N THR A 36 11.80 -3.48 42.44
CA THR A 36 10.93 -3.71 41.29
C THR A 36 9.53 -3.91 41.85
N VAL A 37 8.72 -2.84 41.84
CA VAL A 37 7.27 -3.01 41.95
C VAL A 37 6.84 -3.71 40.66
N ILE A 38 6.45 -4.97 40.77
CA ILE A 38 5.71 -5.66 39.71
C ILE A 38 4.34 -5.00 39.68
N ALA A 39 4.19 -3.99 38.80
CA ALA A 39 2.89 -3.52 38.39
C ALA A 39 2.23 -4.63 37.56
N ALA A 40 1.00 -5.00 37.91
CA ALA A 40 0.15 -5.72 36.98
C ALA A 40 -0.04 -4.86 35.72
N PRO A 41 -0.18 -5.43 34.51
CA PRO A 41 -0.35 -4.63 33.30
C PRO A 41 -1.64 -3.81 33.44
N ALA A 42 -1.51 -2.49 33.40
CA ALA A 42 -2.64 -1.58 33.40
C ALA A 42 -3.38 -1.75 32.05
N LYS A 43 -4.61 -2.28 32.09
CA LYS A 43 -5.52 -2.17 30.95
C LYS A 43 -5.87 -0.69 30.77
N GLY A 44 -5.38 -0.06 29.69
CA GLY A 44 -5.86 1.23 29.19
C GLY A 44 -4.89 2.42 29.22
N GLU A 45 -3.68 2.30 29.79
CA GLU A 45 -2.80 3.46 29.99
C GLU A 45 -1.86 3.79 28.80
N ASP A 46 -1.75 2.91 27.80
CA ASP A 46 -0.76 3.05 26.71
C ASP A 46 -1.34 3.55 25.37
N ILE A 47 -2.64 3.78 25.25
CA ILE A 47 -3.26 4.40 24.06
C ILE A 47 -3.61 5.84 24.40
N VAL A 48 -3.36 6.77 23.48
CA VAL A 48 -3.84 8.15 23.58
C VAL A 48 -4.94 8.38 22.54
N LYS A 49 -6.04 8.98 22.99
CA LYS A 49 -7.19 9.33 22.16
C LYS A 49 -7.28 10.84 22.00
N VAL A 50 -7.28 11.31 20.76
CA VAL A 50 -7.12 12.71 20.40
C VAL A 50 -8.24 13.12 19.45
N SER A 51 -8.96 14.18 19.80
CA SER A 51 -9.83 14.88 18.85
C SER A 51 -9.03 16.00 18.17
N VAL A 52 -9.16 16.14 16.85
CA VAL A 52 -8.46 17.19 16.08
C VAL A 52 -9.47 17.97 15.26
N PHE A 53 -9.48 19.29 15.35
CA PHE A 53 -10.22 20.15 14.43
C PHE A 53 -9.36 21.37 14.08
N SER A 54 -9.50 21.90 12.87
CA SER A 54 -8.67 22.98 12.35
C SER A 54 -9.50 24.05 11.66
N ASP A 55 -8.90 25.23 11.49
CA ASP A 55 -9.44 26.38 10.76
C ASP A 55 -10.90 26.71 11.12
N PRO A 56 -11.23 26.80 12.43
CA PRO A 56 -12.57 27.20 12.87
C PRO A 56 -12.93 28.61 12.39
N HIS A 57 -11.94 29.48 12.15
CA HIS A 57 -12.12 30.86 11.71
C HIS A 57 -13.26 31.57 12.44
N LEU A 58 -13.22 31.51 13.77
CA LEU A 58 -14.32 32.00 14.59
C LEU A 58 -14.53 33.49 14.33
N LEU A 59 -15.76 33.84 13.93
CA LEU A 59 -16.28 35.20 13.91
C LEU A 59 -17.52 35.24 14.82
N PRO A 60 -17.52 36.05 15.90
CA PRO A 60 -18.66 36.14 16.82
C PRO A 60 -19.97 36.47 16.09
N GLU A 61 -21.09 35.87 16.49
CA GLU A 61 -22.38 36.20 15.86
C GLU A 61 -22.74 37.68 16.03
N GLU A 62 -22.29 38.31 17.11
CA GLU A 62 -22.48 39.74 17.32
C GLU A 62 -21.70 40.62 16.33
N PHE A 63 -20.72 40.07 15.62
CA PHE A 63 -19.91 40.80 14.64
C PHE A 63 -20.54 40.84 13.27
N ILE A 64 -21.61 40.09 12.99
CA ILE A 64 -22.24 40.07 11.65
C ILE A 64 -23.34 41.13 11.48
N GLY A 65 -23.59 41.93 12.52
CA GLY A 65 -24.59 43.00 12.51
C GLY A 65 -26.00 42.51 12.15
N ASN A 66 -26.60 43.12 11.13
CA ASN A 66 -27.88 42.69 10.54
C ASN A 66 -27.70 42.03 9.17
N LYS A 67 -26.50 41.50 8.89
CA LYS A 67 -26.09 40.94 7.59
C LYS A 67 -26.32 41.94 6.45
N GLY A 68 -25.99 43.20 6.68
CA GLY A 68 -26.15 44.29 5.72
C GLY A 68 -25.10 44.23 4.60
N ASN A 69 -25.14 45.21 3.69
CA ASN A 69 -24.32 45.16 2.49
C ASN A 69 -22.81 45.02 2.78
N ASN A 70 -22.26 45.66 3.82
CA ASN A 70 -20.82 45.53 4.07
C ASN A 70 -20.44 44.12 4.55
N TYR A 71 -21.27 43.48 5.39
CA TYR A 71 -21.05 42.08 5.76
C TYR A 71 -21.18 41.16 4.55
N GLN A 72 -22.22 41.38 3.72
CA GLN A 72 -22.42 40.58 2.51
C GLN A 72 -21.25 40.73 1.54
N ASP A 73 -20.72 41.94 1.36
CA ASP A 73 -19.53 42.21 0.54
C ASP A 73 -18.27 41.57 1.15
N TYR A 74 -18.14 41.56 2.48
CA TYR A 74 -17.01 40.93 3.17
C TYR A 74 -16.99 39.41 3.03
N VAL A 75 -18.15 38.76 3.09
CA VAL A 75 -18.27 37.31 2.87
C VAL A 75 -18.47 36.95 1.39
N ALA A 76 -18.60 37.94 0.51
CA ALA A 76 -18.77 37.74 -0.92
C ALA A 76 -17.51 37.11 -1.49
N GLY A 77 -17.54 35.78 -1.59
CA GLY A 77 -16.44 34.98 -2.11
C GLY A 77 -15.58 34.28 -1.09
N ASP A 78 -15.96 34.32 0.19
CA ASP A 78 -15.44 33.38 1.18
C ASP A 78 -16.31 32.10 1.20
N ARG A 79 -15.66 30.94 1.22
CA ARG A 79 -16.30 29.62 1.32
C ARG A 79 -16.65 29.23 2.76
N LYS A 80 -16.19 30.01 3.74
CA LYS A 80 -16.43 29.79 5.17
C LYS A 80 -17.82 30.29 5.57
N MET A 81 -18.54 29.49 6.34
CA MET A 81 -19.84 29.85 6.89
C MET A 81 -19.68 30.74 8.14
N LEU A 82 -19.18 31.98 7.96
CA LEU A 82 -18.77 32.85 9.07
C LEU A 82 -19.92 33.25 10.01
N ALA A 83 -21.13 33.44 9.48
CA ALA A 83 -22.33 33.72 10.28
C ALA A 83 -22.79 32.51 11.13
N GLU A 84 -22.26 31.33 10.83
CA GLU A 84 -22.55 30.08 11.50
C GLU A 84 -21.33 29.56 12.28
N SER A 85 -20.15 30.17 12.11
CA SER A 85 -18.86 29.69 12.65
C SER A 85 -18.91 29.45 14.16
N GLU A 86 -19.53 30.36 14.91
CA GLU A 86 -19.73 30.22 16.35
C GLU A 86 -20.58 28.99 16.72
N ARG A 87 -21.69 28.77 16.02
CA ARG A 87 -22.59 27.62 16.25
C ARG A 87 -21.97 26.31 15.79
N ILE A 88 -21.19 26.33 14.72
CA ILE A 88 -20.43 25.17 14.23
C ILE A 88 -19.36 24.78 15.27
N LEU A 89 -18.65 25.76 15.83
CA LEU A 89 -17.67 25.52 16.90
C LEU A 89 -18.34 24.97 18.17
N ASP A 90 -19.49 25.52 18.59
CA ASP A 90 -20.24 24.96 19.72
C ASP A 90 -20.68 23.51 19.45
N ALA A 91 -21.12 23.18 18.23
CA ALA A 91 -21.48 21.81 17.86
C ALA A 91 -20.26 20.85 17.87
N ALA A 92 -19.09 21.30 17.41
CA ALA A 92 -17.86 20.52 17.48
C ALA A 92 -17.45 20.26 18.93
N ILE A 93 -17.47 21.30 19.78
CA ILE A 93 -17.20 21.18 21.22
C ILE A 93 -18.19 20.20 21.87
N ASP A 94 -19.48 20.30 21.57
CA ASP A 94 -20.50 19.40 22.12
C ASP A 94 -20.31 17.94 21.68
N ASN A 95 -19.82 17.71 20.45
CA ASN A 95 -19.49 16.36 19.98
C ASN A 95 -18.24 15.83 20.67
N ILE A 96 -17.19 16.63 20.80
CA ILE A 96 -15.95 16.25 21.49
C ILE A 96 -16.20 16.03 22.99
N LEU A 97 -17.06 16.81 23.64
CA LEU A 97 -17.49 16.59 25.02
C LEU A 97 -18.14 15.21 25.23
N LYS A 98 -18.76 14.65 24.19
CA LYS A 98 -19.37 13.31 24.21
C LYS A 98 -18.41 12.20 23.78
N SER A 99 -17.26 12.54 23.17
CA SER A 99 -16.26 11.56 22.76
C SER A 99 -15.42 11.09 23.94
N ASP A 100 -14.77 9.94 23.78
CA ASP A 100 -13.85 9.37 24.76
C ASP A 100 -12.40 9.89 24.62
N SER A 101 -12.19 10.90 23.76
CA SER A 101 -10.88 11.55 23.61
C SER A 101 -10.47 12.30 24.87
N GLU A 102 -9.24 12.07 25.30
CA GLU A 102 -8.65 12.70 26.49
C GLU A 102 -7.97 14.03 26.12
N ILE A 103 -7.61 14.18 24.84
CA ILE A 103 -6.78 15.26 24.32
C ILE A 103 -7.47 15.90 23.12
N VAL A 104 -7.31 17.21 22.97
CA VAL A 104 -7.81 18.00 21.84
C VAL A 104 -6.67 18.81 21.24
N ILE A 105 -6.48 18.72 19.92
CA ILE A 105 -5.45 19.44 19.18
C ILE A 105 -6.13 20.38 18.16
N VAL A 106 -5.67 21.63 18.09
CA VAL A 106 -6.18 22.65 17.15
C VAL A 106 -5.02 23.31 16.38
N PRO A 107 -4.76 22.89 15.12
CA PRO A 107 -3.65 23.39 14.32
C PRO A 107 -3.99 24.69 13.57
N GLY A 108 -4.13 25.81 14.30
CA GLY A 108 -4.15 27.16 13.73
C GLY A 108 -5.48 27.64 13.14
N ASP A 109 -5.45 28.90 12.72
CA ASP A 109 -6.57 29.72 12.22
C ASP A 109 -7.80 29.66 13.14
N LEU A 110 -7.53 29.95 14.41
CA LEU A 110 -8.51 29.92 15.50
C LEU A 110 -9.61 30.97 15.30
N THR A 111 -9.26 32.10 14.70
CA THR A 111 -10.13 33.24 14.43
C THR A 111 -10.17 33.58 12.94
N LYS A 112 -11.15 34.40 12.53
CA LYS A 112 -11.26 34.76 11.12
C LYS A 112 -10.13 35.66 10.67
N ASP A 113 -9.88 36.75 11.39
CA ASP A 113 -8.81 37.72 11.09
C ASP A 113 -8.24 38.32 12.39
N GLY A 114 -7.90 37.47 13.35
CA GLY A 114 -7.03 37.80 14.49
C GLY A 114 -7.66 38.76 15.49
N GLU A 115 -8.99 38.90 15.50
CA GLU A 115 -9.66 39.85 16.38
C GLU A 115 -9.51 39.40 17.83
N ARG A 116 -9.09 40.31 18.72
CA ARG A 116 -8.93 40.01 20.15
C ARG A 116 -10.19 39.41 20.76
N GLU A 117 -11.33 40.01 20.45
CA GLU A 117 -12.64 39.61 20.95
C GLU A 117 -13.01 38.19 20.45
N SER A 118 -12.64 37.83 19.20
CA SER A 118 -12.77 36.47 18.67
C SER A 118 -11.86 35.48 19.40
N HIS A 119 -10.60 35.85 19.68
CA HIS A 119 -9.67 35.01 20.44
C HIS A 119 -10.15 34.76 21.87
N GLU A 120 -10.62 35.80 22.56
CA GLU A 120 -11.18 35.71 23.90
C GLU A 120 -12.44 34.83 23.92
N LEU A 121 -13.29 34.93 22.90
CA LEU A 121 -14.46 34.05 22.74
C LEU A 121 -14.06 32.61 22.45
N PHE A 122 -13.11 32.38 21.54
CA PHE A 122 -12.61 31.05 21.20
C PHE A 122 -12.04 30.36 22.45
N ALA A 123 -11.12 31.04 23.15
CA ALA A 123 -10.55 30.60 24.41
C ALA A 123 -11.63 30.27 25.45
N SER A 124 -12.63 31.15 25.61
CA SER A 124 -13.76 30.91 26.52
C SER A 124 -14.60 29.69 26.13
N LYS A 125 -14.74 29.38 24.83
CA LYS A 125 -15.52 28.22 24.37
C LYS A 125 -14.76 26.92 24.55
N ILE A 126 -13.49 26.85 24.14
CA ILE A 126 -12.66 25.64 24.31
C ILE A 126 -12.36 25.36 25.79
N LYS A 127 -12.42 26.36 26.69
CA LYS A 127 -12.34 26.15 28.14
C LYS A 127 -13.38 25.15 28.65
N LYS A 128 -14.55 25.03 28.00
CA LYS A 128 -15.56 24.01 28.33
C LYS A 128 -15.00 22.58 28.26
N LEU A 129 -14.07 22.32 27.33
CA LEU A 129 -13.41 21.01 27.18
C LEU A 129 -12.48 20.72 28.36
N GLU A 130 -11.69 21.70 28.79
CA GLU A 130 -10.85 21.57 29.98
C GLU A 130 -11.63 21.45 31.27
N ASP A 131 -12.73 22.20 31.40
CA ASP A 131 -13.62 22.11 32.56
C ASP A 131 -14.27 20.72 32.66
N ALA A 132 -14.37 20.00 31.54
CA ALA A 132 -14.78 18.60 31.44
C ALA A 132 -13.62 17.59 31.62
N GLY A 133 -12.39 18.06 31.82
CA GLY A 133 -11.21 17.25 32.07
C GLY A 133 -10.44 16.79 30.83
N LYS A 134 -10.69 17.39 29.66
CA LYS A 134 -9.90 17.14 28.44
C LYS A 134 -8.75 18.13 28.35
N GLU A 135 -7.56 17.67 27.95
CA GLU A 135 -6.41 18.57 27.75
C GLU A 135 -6.46 19.16 26.34
N VAL A 136 -6.36 20.49 26.22
CA VAL A 136 -6.47 21.18 24.93
C VAL A 136 -5.13 21.84 24.58
N PHE A 137 -4.71 21.68 23.33
CA PHE A 137 -3.48 22.24 22.79
C PHE A 137 -3.77 23.00 21.51
N VAL A 138 -3.30 24.25 21.43
CA VAL A 138 -3.49 25.12 20.27
C VAL A 138 -2.14 25.65 19.76
N ILE A 139 -2.06 25.86 18.45
CA ILE A 139 -1.01 26.68 17.83
C ILE A 139 -1.70 27.71 16.93
N ASN A 140 -1.00 28.77 16.56
CA ASN A 140 -1.49 29.83 15.68
C ASN A 140 -1.43 29.43 14.19
N GLY A 141 -2.29 30.04 13.38
CA GLY A 141 -2.20 30.07 11.91
C GLY A 141 -1.89 31.46 11.36
N ASN A 142 -2.02 31.65 10.05
CA ASN A 142 -1.77 32.95 9.41
C ASN A 142 -2.83 34.00 9.74
N HIS A 143 -4.04 33.62 10.16
CA HIS A 143 -5.11 34.57 10.47
C HIS A 143 -5.11 35.04 11.93
N ASP A 144 -4.24 34.52 12.80
CA ASP A 144 -4.38 34.73 14.25
C ASP A 144 -3.58 35.91 14.82
N ILE A 145 -2.44 36.29 14.22
CA ILE A 145 -1.45 37.14 14.91
C ILE A 145 -1.09 38.39 14.11
N ASN A 146 -1.22 39.54 14.78
CA ASN A 146 -0.75 40.85 14.34
C ASN A 146 -1.27 41.25 12.95
N MET A 147 -2.59 41.15 12.75
CA MET A 147 -3.24 41.53 11.51
C MET A 147 -3.08 43.04 11.23
N PRO A 148 -2.90 43.45 9.96
CA PRO A 148 -2.85 44.86 9.59
C PRO A 148 -4.10 45.66 9.99
N ASP A 149 -3.92 46.95 10.28
CA ASP A 149 -5.03 47.85 10.62
C ASP A 149 -6.09 47.87 9.50
N GLY A 150 -7.35 47.57 9.87
CA GLY A 150 -8.48 47.54 8.94
C GLY A 150 -8.83 46.15 8.39
N VAL A 151 -8.06 45.11 8.74
CA VAL A 151 -8.39 43.71 8.43
C VAL A 151 -9.32 43.13 9.50
N SER A 152 -8.94 43.24 10.78
CA SER A 152 -9.78 42.85 11.92
C SER A 152 -10.96 43.81 12.08
N VAL A 153 -12.18 43.37 11.78
CA VAL A 153 -13.38 44.23 11.75
C VAL A 153 -14.61 43.55 12.35
N LYS A 154 -15.59 44.38 12.75
CA LYS A 154 -16.96 43.96 13.06
C LYS A 154 -18.00 44.79 12.33
N PHE A 155 -19.15 44.19 12.09
CA PHE A 155 -20.29 44.79 11.40
C PHE A 155 -21.38 45.16 12.41
N VAL A 156 -21.80 46.43 12.39
CA VAL A 156 -22.81 46.98 13.33
C VAL A 156 -24.04 47.44 12.56
N ALA A 157 -25.22 46.96 12.96
CA ALA A 157 -26.47 47.31 12.29
C ALA A 157 -26.73 48.83 12.22
N ASP A 158 -27.04 49.34 11.03
CA ASP A 158 -27.29 50.75 10.70
C ASP A 158 -28.63 50.95 9.96
N GLY A 159 -29.66 50.22 10.41
CA GLY A 159 -31.02 50.34 9.89
C GLY A 159 -31.23 49.62 8.55
N VAL A 160 -32.00 50.25 7.65
CA VAL A 160 -32.30 49.73 6.31
C VAL A 160 -32.09 50.81 5.25
N ASP A 161 -31.79 50.43 4.01
CA ASP A 161 -31.66 51.33 2.88
C ASP A 161 -33.03 51.84 2.38
N GLU A 162 -33.01 52.67 1.33
CA GLU A 162 -34.22 53.24 0.73
C GLU A 162 -35.17 52.21 0.10
N ASN A 163 -34.68 50.98 -0.12
CA ASN A 163 -35.44 49.84 -0.64
C ASN A 163 -35.88 48.86 0.46
N GLY A 164 -35.50 49.12 1.73
CA GLY A 164 -35.81 48.27 2.87
C GLY A 164 -34.81 47.14 3.13
N ASN A 165 -33.66 47.11 2.45
CA ASN A 165 -32.61 46.11 2.68
C ASN A 165 -31.79 46.46 3.94
N PRO A 166 -31.33 45.47 4.73
CA PRO A 166 -30.47 45.71 5.90
C PRO A 166 -29.19 46.49 5.55
N LYS A 167 -28.86 47.48 6.38
CA LYS A 167 -27.58 48.21 6.33
C LYS A 167 -26.80 47.99 7.60
N ASP A 168 -25.49 47.93 7.47
CA ASP A 168 -24.50 47.88 8.55
C ASP A 168 -23.39 48.92 8.35
N LYS A 169 -22.53 49.07 9.36
CA LYS A 169 -21.27 49.82 9.34
C LYS A 169 -20.13 48.88 9.69
N VAL A 170 -18.96 49.13 9.10
CA VAL A 170 -17.71 48.45 9.47
C VAL A 170 -17.02 49.25 10.59
N GLU A 171 -16.68 48.58 11.68
CA GLU A 171 -15.87 49.12 12.78
C GLU A 171 -14.61 48.26 12.92
N ASN A 172 -13.43 48.89 12.95
CA ASN A 172 -12.18 48.17 13.22
C ASN A 172 -12.15 47.67 14.67
N VAL A 173 -11.62 46.47 14.86
CA VAL A 173 -11.33 45.89 16.17
C VAL A 173 -9.83 45.61 16.29
N ASP A 174 -9.34 45.49 17.52
CA ASP A 174 -7.91 45.26 17.76
C ASP A 174 -7.53 43.82 17.43
N SER A 175 -6.43 43.63 16.70
CA SER A 175 -5.72 42.35 16.62
C SER A 175 -4.80 42.13 17.83
N ILE A 176 -4.27 40.91 17.99
CA ILE A 176 -3.40 40.53 19.11
C ILE A 176 -1.94 40.36 18.67
N LEU A 177 -1.00 40.69 19.55
CA LEU A 177 0.42 40.43 19.36
C LEU A 177 0.81 39.01 19.82
N PRO A 178 1.98 38.47 19.42
CA PRO A 178 2.39 37.10 19.77
C PRO A 178 2.41 36.84 21.29
N GLY A 179 2.90 37.82 22.06
CA GLY A 179 2.90 37.74 23.52
C GLY A 179 1.50 37.73 24.15
N GLU A 180 0.51 38.30 23.47
CA GLU A 180 -0.89 38.30 23.91
C GLU A 180 -1.61 37.01 23.52
N PHE A 181 -1.31 36.46 22.33
CA PHE A 181 -1.75 35.11 21.94
C PHE A 181 -1.36 34.11 23.04
N LYS A 182 -0.10 34.14 23.44
CA LYS A 182 0.42 33.30 24.52
C LYS A 182 -0.28 33.49 25.86
N GLU A 183 -0.70 34.72 26.21
CA GLU A 183 -1.41 34.98 27.47
C GLU A 183 -2.88 34.54 27.39
N ILE A 184 -3.56 34.80 26.28
CA ILE A 184 -4.94 34.36 26.05
C ILE A 184 -5.02 32.83 26.07
N TYR A 185 -4.05 32.18 25.41
CA TYR A 185 -4.02 30.73 25.28
C TYR A 185 -3.13 30.03 26.32
N LYS A 186 -2.77 30.70 27.42
CA LYS A 186 -1.82 30.16 28.40
C LYS A 186 -2.22 28.77 28.92
N ASP A 187 -3.50 28.55 29.17
CA ASP A 187 -4.02 27.29 29.70
C ASP A 187 -4.02 26.17 28.63
N PHE A 188 -3.97 26.52 27.34
CA PHE A 188 -4.12 25.59 26.21
C PHE A 188 -2.79 25.24 25.53
N GLY A 189 -1.74 25.05 26.34
CA GLY A 189 -0.47 24.47 25.93
C GLY A 189 0.74 25.18 26.54
N TYR A 190 0.68 26.51 26.63
CA TYR A 190 1.84 27.34 26.93
C TYR A 190 2.26 27.33 28.41
N GLU A 191 1.32 27.31 29.36
CA GLU A 191 1.65 27.28 30.80
C GLU A 191 2.17 25.89 31.22
N GLN A 192 1.62 24.84 30.64
CA GLN A 192 2.01 23.44 30.85
C GLN A 192 3.20 22.98 29.98
N ALA A 193 3.75 23.86 29.14
CA ALA A 193 4.81 23.50 28.23
C ALA A 193 6.08 23.05 28.97
N LEU A 194 6.63 21.90 28.57
CA LEU A 194 7.92 21.39 29.02
C LEU A 194 9.09 22.24 28.52
N ALA A 195 8.95 22.78 27.31
CA ALA A 195 9.91 23.65 26.68
C ALA A 195 9.17 24.59 25.71
N GLN A 196 9.70 25.79 25.52
CA GLN A 196 9.18 26.75 24.56
C GLN A 196 10.36 27.29 23.75
N ASP A 197 10.13 27.48 22.46
CA ASP A 197 11.14 28.05 21.57
C ASP A 197 11.29 29.55 21.87
N PRO A 198 12.52 30.08 22.01
CA PRO A 198 12.72 31.51 22.24
C PRO A 198 12.44 32.40 21.04
N ASN A 199 12.28 31.84 19.83
CA ASN A 199 12.20 32.59 18.57
C ASN A 199 10.82 32.51 17.90
N SER A 200 9.89 31.75 18.45
CA SER A 200 8.55 31.53 17.89
C SER A 200 7.57 31.19 19.00
N LEU A 201 6.29 31.01 18.66
CA LEU A 201 5.29 30.48 19.59
C LEU A 201 5.31 28.94 19.70
N SER A 202 6.35 28.28 19.17
CA SER A 202 6.51 26.83 19.27
C SER A 202 6.71 26.38 20.72
N TYR A 203 6.13 25.24 21.08
CA TYR A 203 6.27 24.66 22.42
C TYR A 203 6.16 23.14 22.42
N VAL A 204 6.59 22.53 23.53
CA VAL A 204 6.51 21.10 23.78
C VAL A 204 5.58 20.84 24.94
N ALA A 205 4.61 19.95 24.76
CA ALA A 205 3.73 19.51 25.84
C ALA A 205 3.82 18.00 26.05
N LYS A 206 3.61 17.57 27.30
CA LYS A 206 3.42 16.16 27.61
C LYS A 206 1.93 15.83 27.43
N LEU A 207 1.62 14.79 26.67
CA LEU A 207 0.24 14.36 26.44
C LEU A 207 -0.19 13.30 27.46
N LYS A 208 0.54 12.18 27.49
CA LYS A 208 0.36 11.06 28.42
C LYS A 208 1.72 10.42 28.66
N ASP A 209 1.84 9.48 29.60
CA ASP A 209 3.11 8.79 29.81
C ASP A 209 3.59 8.09 28.53
N GLY A 210 4.76 8.53 28.03
CA GLY A 210 5.33 8.06 26.78
C GLY A 210 4.74 8.68 25.51
N TYR A 211 4.07 9.84 25.59
CA TYR A 211 3.60 10.61 24.44
C TYR A 211 3.94 12.09 24.61
N ARG A 212 4.45 12.71 23.56
CA ARG A 212 4.87 14.11 23.56
C ARG A 212 4.39 14.83 22.30
N LEU A 213 3.80 15.99 22.51
CA LEU A 213 3.39 16.91 21.45
C LEU A 213 4.47 17.97 21.25
N ILE A 214 4.83 18.22 20.00
CA ILE A 214 5.65 19.35 19.59
C ILE A 214 4.78 20.24 18.69
N ALA A 215 4.39 21.38 19.24
CA ALA A 215 3.64 22.42 18.55
C ALA A 215 4.61 23.36 17.84
N ILE A 216 4.46 23.52 16.53
CA ILE A 216 5.40 24.25 15.69
C ILE A 216 4.66 25.44 15.09
N ASP A 217 5.10 26.63 15.49
CA ASP A 217 4.70 27.87 14.86
C ASP A 217 5.53 28.07 13.59
N ALA A 218 4.83 28.08 12.47
CA ALA A 218 5.39 28.31 11.14
C ALA A 218 4.79 29.57 10.47
N ALA A 219 3.98 30.35 11.20
CA ALA A 219 3.36 31.54 10.64
C ALA A 219 4.35 32.71 10.60
N VAL A 220 4.24 33.54 9.57
CA VAL A 220 5.08 34.73 9.42
C VAL A 220 4.28 35.97 9.81
N TYR A 221 4.68 36.62 10.90
CA TYR A 221 4.05 37.82 11.43
C TYR A 221 5.08 38.75 12.08
N GLY A 222 4.71 40.02 12.31
CA GLY A 222 5.54 40.98 13.02
C GLY A 222 5.45 40.84 14.54
N GLU A 223 6.51 41.18 15.27
CA GLU A 223 6.54 41.12 16.74
C GLU A 223 5.92 42.37 17.40
N THR A 224 5.80 43.46 16.64
CA THR A 224 5.18 44.71 17.09
C THR A 224 4.09 45.15 16.12
N LYS A 225 3.19 46.03 16.58
CA LYS A 225 2.08 46.54 15.76
C LYS A 225 2.57 47.28 14.52
N GLU A 226 3.72 47.94 14.59
CA GLU A 226 4.36 48.60 13.43
C GLU A 226 4.84 47.60 12.37
N GLU A 227 5.01 46.32 12.74
CA GLU A 227 5.46 45.25 11.87
C GLU A 227 4.32 44.39 11.31
N ALA A 228 3.05 44.78 11.49
CA ALA A 228 1.90 44.04 10.97
C ALA A 228 1.94 43.80 9.44
N TYR A 229 2.68 44.63 8.70
CA TYR A 229 2.93 44.45 7.27
C TYR A 229 3.73 43.18 6.92
N LYS A 230 4.34 42.51 7.91
CA LYS A 230 5.07 41.25 7.72
C LYS A 230 4.15 40.01 7.71
N GLN A 231 2.85 40.16 7.96
CA GLN A 231 1.91 39.06 7.88
C GLN A 231 1.96 38.42 6.48
N GLN A 232 1.97 37.09 6.42
CA GLN A 232 1.93 36.34 5.16
C GLN A 232 0.95 35.18 5.22
N THR A 233 0.36 34.86 4.06
CA THR A 233 -0.38 33.61 3.84
C THR A 233 0.54 32.40 3.82
N GLY A 234 1.80 32.55 3.40
CA GLY A 234 2.80 31.49 3.39
C GLY A 234 3.43 31.24 4.75
N GLY A 235 3.85 30.01 4.99
CA GLY A 235 4.52 29.60 6.23
C GLY A 235 5.96 29.16 6.02
N VAL A 236 6.79 29.30 7.04
CA VAL A 236 8.17 28.81 7.05
C VAL A 236 8.55 28.32 8.45
N ILE A 237 9.22 27.17 8.52
CA ILE A 237 9.88 26.76 9.76
C ILE A 237 11.28 27.36 9.75
N GLU A 238 11.45 28.48 10.46
CA GLU A 238 12.72 29.18 10.58
C GLU A 238 13.85 28.23 11.02
N GLU A 239 15.07 28.46 10.53
CA GLU A 239 16.18 27.50 10.72
C GLU A 239 16.49 27.25 12.21
N ASP A 240 16.39 28.29 13.04
CA ASP A 240 16.62 28.17 14.47
C ASP A 240 15.48 27.46 15.19
N THR A 241 14.24 27.67 14.76
CA THR A 241 13.06 26.91 15.23
C THR A 241 13.17 25.44 14.83
N LEU A 242 13.55 25.12 13.59
CA LEU A 242 13.76 23.74 13.14
C LEU A 242 14.86 23.05 13.94
N LYS A 243 15.99 23.73 14.21
CA LYS A 243 17.05 23.19 15.09
C LYS A 243 16.54 22.93 16.49
N TRP A 244 15.73 23.84 17.03
CA TRP A 244 15.11 23.67 18.34
C TRP A 244 14.17 22.47 18.35
N VAL A 245 13.28 22.34 17.36
CA VAL A 245 12.35 21.20 17.20
C VAL A 245 13.11 19.89 17.12
N LEU A 246 14.13 19.78 16.27
CA LEU A 246 14.94 18.56 16.13
C LEU A 246 15.60 18.15 17.45
N LYS A 247 16.05 19.12 18.25
CA LYS A 247 16.56 18.85 19.60
C LYS A 247 15.47 18.33 20.53
N GLN A 248 14.24 18.87 20.46
CA GLN A 248 13.11 18.37 21.25
C GLN A 248 12.72 16.94 20.85
N VAL A 249 12.73 16.62 19.55
CA VAL A 249 12.52 15.27 19.03
C VAL A 249 13.59 14.31 19.58
N GLU A 250 14.86 14.71 19.56
CA GLU A 250 15.95 13.91 20.13
C GLU A 250 15.77 13.66 21.64
N GLU A 251 15.36 14.69 22.40
CA GLU A 251 15.08 14.57 23.84
C GLU A 251 13.87 13.67 24.14
N ALA A 252 12.83 13.73 23.31
CA ALA A 252 11.65 12.87 23.40
C ALA A 252 11.99 11.41 23.10
N LYS A 253 12.75 11.16 22.04
CA LYS A 253 13.25 9.83 21.67
C LYS A 253 14.12 9.23 22.76
N LYS A 254 14.99 10.03 23.39
CA LYS A 254 15.79 9.60 24.56
C LYS A 254 14.92 9.25 25.77
N ALA A 255 13.77 9.91 25.93
CA ALA A 255 12.81 9.60 26.97
C ALA A 255 11.94 8.37 26.66
N GLY A 256 11.97 7.88 25.40
CA GLY A 256 11.10 6.79 24.93
C GLY A 256 9.66 7.23 24.70
N ASP A 257 9.45 8.53 24.44
CA ASP A 257 8.14 9.08 24.11
C ASP A 257 7.86 8.93 22.61
N GLU A 258 6.62 8.60 22.27
CA GLU A 258 6.07 8.75 20.93
C GLU A 258 5.91 10.24 20.60
N ILE A 259 6.38 10.66 19.43
CA ILE A 259 6.49 12.07 19.05
C ILE A 259 5.41 12.44 18.05
N ILE A 260 4.54 13.37 18.46
CA ILE A 260 3.44 13.90 17.65
C ILE A 260 3.75 15.37 17.35
N GLY A 261 3.70 15.75 16.08
CA GLY A 261 3.76 17.14 15.64
C GLY A 261 2.37 17.77 15.50
N MET A 262 2.28 19.07 15.71
CA MET A 262 1.20 19.89 15.16
C MET A 262 1.75 21.21 14.62
N MET A 263 1.24 21.65 13.48
CA MET A 263 1.51 22.98 12.90
C MET A 263 0.34 23.36 12.01
N HIS A 264 0.19 24.64 11.66
CA HIS A 264 -0.93 25.05 10.83
C HIS A 264 -0.79 24.63 9.36
N TYR A 265 0.39 24.83 8.78
CA TYR A 265 0.69 24.64 7.36
C TYR A 265 1.03 23.18 7.02
N GLY A 266 0.79 22.76 5.77
CA GLY A 266 1.23 21.45 5.29
C GLY A 266 2.75 21.27 5.41
N LEU A 267 3.19 20.13 5.94
CA LEU A 267 4.57 19.67 5.98
C LEU A 267 4.94 18.85 4.73
N LEU A 268 3.94 18.30 4.04
CA LEU A 268 4.05 17.59 2.78
C LEU A 268 3.10 18.18 1.73
N GLU A 269 3.36 17.88 0.46
CA GLU A 269 2.37 18.13 -0.59
C GLU A 269 1.27 17.07 -0.50
N HIS A 270 0.02 17.52 -0.37
CA HIS A 270 -1.19 16.71 -0.39
C HIS A 270 -1.66 16.37 -1.82
N PHE A 271 -1.09 17.03 -2.82
CA PHE A 271 -1.15 16.61 -4.22
C PHE A 271 0.08 17.12 -4.96
N GLU A 272 0.46 16.40 -6.01
CA GLU A 272 1.68 16.73 -6.73
C GLU A 272 1.64 18.13 -7.35
N GLY A 273 2.72 18.89 -7.12
CA GLY A 273 2.85 20.25 -7.61
C GLY A 273 2.17 21.31 -6.73
N GLN A 274 1.59 20.92 -5.59
CA GLN A 274 0.99 21.86 -4.63
C GLN A 274 1.98 22.94 -4.20
N ALA A 275 3.24 22.63 -3.86
CA ALA A 275 4.19 23.66 -3.42
C ALA A 275 4.66 24.58 -4.57
N THR A 276 4.27 24.29 -5.82
CA THR A 276 4.55 25.16 -6.98
C THR A 276 3.36 26.05 -7.32
N VAL A 277 2.15 25.48 -7.29
CA VAL A 277 0.92 26.15 -7.75
C VAL A 277 0.17 26.80 -6.59
N PHE A 278 0.33 26.27 -5.38
CA PHE A 278 -0.28 26.69 -4.13
C PHE A 278 0.80 26.77 -3.05
N SER A 279 1.94 27.39 -3.40
CA SER A 279 3.12 27.46 -2.53
C SER A 279 2.87 28.05 -1.13
N PRO A 280 1.90 28.98 -0.90
CA PRO A 280 1.62 29.47 0.46
C PRO A 280 1.03 28.41 1.40
N TYR A 281 0.52 27.29 0.89
CA TYR A 281 -0.21 26.30 1.68
C TYR A 281 0.66 25.17 2.25
N VAL A 282 1.91 25.10 1.80
CA VAL A 282 2.93 24.16 2.27
C VAL A 282 4.10 24.99 2.81
N VAL A 283 4.72 24.59 3.93
CA VAL A 283 5.86 25.36 4.47
C VAL A 283 6.97 25.47 3.42
N GLU A 284 7.57 26.66 3.25
CA GLU A 284 8.50 26.94 2.14
C GLU A 284 9.65 25.91 2.06
N ASN A 285 10.13 25.45 3.22
CA ASN A 285 11.23 24.50 3.34
C ASN A 285 10.77 23.04 3.55
N TYR A 286 9.57 22.66 3.10
CA TYR A 286 8.92 21.38 3.40
C TYR A 286 9.80 20.15 3.15
N LYS A 287 10.47 20.04 1.99
CA LYS A 287 11.34 18.88 1.69
C LYS A 287 12.44 18.70 2.73
N ASN A 288 13.05 19.80 3.17
CA ASN A 288 14.12 19.77 4.17
C ASN A 288 13.56 19.53 5.58
N ALA A 289 12.42 20.15 5.92
CA ALA A 289 11.78 19.97 7.22
C ALA A 289 11.25 18.54 7.41
N SER A 290 10.45 18.03 6.47
CA SER A 290 9.85 16.70 6.52
C SER A 290 10.90 15.59 6.60
N THR A 291 11.95 15.66 5.76
CA THR A 291 13.07 14.71 5.78
C THR A 291 13.77 14.70 7.14
N LYS A 292 14.10 15.88 7.68
CA LYS A 292 14.83 15.98 8.96
C LYS A 292 13.99 15.52 10.15
N LEU A 293 12.69 15.83 10.14
CA LEU A 293 11.77 15.43 11.22
C LEU A 293 11.52 13.92 11.20
N ALA A 294 11.29 13.34 10.01
CA ALA A 294 11.17 11.89 9.83
C ALA A 294 12.43 11.17 10.33
N ASP A 295 13.62 11.63 9.93
CA ASP A 295 14.89 11.03 10.35
C ASP A 295 15.20 11.21 11.84
N ALA A 296 14.74 12.31 12.44
CA ALA A 296 14.84 12.51 13.87
C ALA A 296 13.92 11.54 14.65
N GLY A 297 12.84 11.05 14.03
CA GLY A 297 11.90 10.08 14.58
C GLY A 297 10.52 10.65 14.93
N MET A 298 10.09 11.71 14.25
CA MET A 298 8.70 12.17 14.30
C MET A 298 7.88 11.40 13.25
N ASN A 299 6.81 10.74 13.69
CA ASN A 299 6.03 9.84 12.85
C ASN A 299 4.75 10.49 12.28
N TYR A 300 4.17 11.44 13.02
CA TYR A 300 2.88 12.05 12.68
C TYR A 300 2.95 13.58 12.86
N VAL A 301 2.34 14.33 11.96
CA VAL A 301 2.06 15.75 12.13
C VAL A 301 0.59 16.03 11.78
N PHE A 302 -0.09 16.82 12.63
CA PHE A 302 -1.44 17.31 12.36
C PHE A 302 -1.37 18.74 11.81
N THR A 303 -2.03 18.96 10.67
CA THR A 303 -2.01 20.21 9.88
C THR A 303 -3.41 20.66 9.47
N GLY A 304 -3.51 21.85 8.86
CA GLY A 304 -4.75 22.50 8.40
C GLY A 304 -4.49 23.39 7.17
N HIS A 305 -4.96 24.64 7.19
CA HIS A 305 -4.65 25.73 6.24
C HIS A 305 -5.22 25.61 4.82
N PHE A 306 -5.02 24.49 4.13
CA PHE A 306 -5.59 24.30 2.78
C PHE A 306 -7.09 23.96 2.83
N HIS A 307 -7.58 23.58 4.01
CA HIS A 307 -8.94 23.18 4.34
C HIS A 307 -9.43 21.92 3.59
N ALA A 308 -8.54 21.10 3.06
CA ALA A 308 -8.91 19.79 2.56
C ALA A 308 -8.86 18.77 3.70
N GLN A 309 -9.68 17.73 3.58
CA GLN A 309 -9.65 16.60 4.50
C GLN A 309 -8.80 15.50 3.86
N ASP A 310 -7.50 15.49 4.13
CA ASP A 310 -6.57 14.59 3.43
C ASP A 310 -5.45 14.04 4.33
N ILE A 311 -4.79 12.97 3.89
CA ILE A 311 -3.68 12.33 4.60
C ILE A 311 -2.65 11.89 3.58
N VAL A 312 -1.39 12.34 3.74
CA VAL A 312 -0.28 11.93 2.88
C VAL A 312 0.87 11.38 3.71
N GLN A 313 1.54 10.36 3.19
CA GLN A 313 2.77 9.84 3.76
C GLN A 313 3.95 10.28 2.88
N SER A 314 5.05 10.72 3.51
CA SER A 314 6.26 11.04 2.77
C SER A 314 6.82 9.82 2.04
N GLU A 315 7.60 10.07 0.99
CA GLU A 315 8.53 9.07 0.49
C GLU A 315 9.49 8.64 1.62
N LYS A 316 10.08 7.44 1.47
CA LYS A 316 11.11 6.98 2.40
C LYS A 316 12.33 7.88 2.30
N THR A 317 12.79 8.39 3.43
CA THR A 317 14.08 9.08 3.50
C THR A 317 15.22 8.12 3.14
N ALA A 318 16.43 8.67 2.91
CA ALA A 318 17.63 7.85 2.69
C ALA A 318 17.94 6.89 3.87
N ASN A 319 17.42 7.17 5.05
CA ASN A 319 17.56 6.32 6.24
C ASN A 319 16.39 5.33 6.42
N GLY A 320 15.46 5.30 5.47
CA GLY A 320 14.30 4.39 5.45
C GLY A 320 13.13 4.83 6.33
N ASN A 321 13.12 6.06 6.83
CA ASN A 321 12.05 6.59 7.68
C ASN A 321 10.97 7.28 6.84
N THR A 322 9.78 7.43 7.39
CA THR A 322 8.65 8.16 6.78
C THR A 322 7.96 9.02 7.84
N ILE A 323 7.26 10.06 7.41
CA ILE A 323 6.37 10.86 8.26
C ILE A 323 5.00 10.97 7.59
N ILE A 324 3.93 10.97 8.38
CA ILE A 324 2.56 11.14 7.90
C ILE A 324 2.09 12.55 8.24
N ASP A 325 1.63 13.27 7.23
CA ASP A 325 0.97 14.57 7.35
C ASP A 325 -0.55 14.40 7.27
N ILE A 326 -1.24 14.85 8.31
CA ILE A 326 -2.67 14.63 8.54
C ILE A 326 -3.38 15.99 8.51
N GLU A 327 -3.72 16.45 7.31
CA GLU A 327 -4.43 17.71 7.08
C GLU A 327 -5.90 17.56 7.48
N THR A 328 -6.33 18.37 8.44
CA THR A 328 -7.72 18.42 8.88
C THR A 328 -8.41 19.59 8.20
N GLY A 329 -9.48 19.32 7.46
CA GLY A 329 -10.21 20.35 6.73
C GLY A 329 -10.83 21.38 7.65
N SER A 330 -11.18 22.53 7.08
CA SER A 330 -11.71 23.66 7.86
C SER A 330 -13.06 23.35 8.47
N LEU A 331 -13.15 23.49 9.79
CA LEU A 331 -14.38 23.27 10.52
C LEU A 331 -15.50 24.23 10.03
N SER A 332 -15.16 25.43 9.59
CA SER A 332 -16.11 26.44 9.08
C SER A 332 -16.48 26.29 7.59
N THR A 333 -15.85 25.38 6.86
CA THR A 333 -16.13 25.11 5.44
C THR A 333 -16.82 23.76 5.27
N SER A 334 -17.79 23.60 4.36
CA SER A 334 -18.41 22.29 4.10
C SER A 334 -17.33 21.26 3.72
N PRO A 335 -17.33 20.03 4.29
CA PRO A 335 -18.37 19.37 5.09
C PRO A 335 -18.31 19.61 6.62
N SER A 336 -17.63 20.64 7.09
CA SER A 336 -17.34 20.92 8.51
C SER A 336 -16.73 19.72 9.24
N PRO A 337 -15.56 19.24 8.80
CA PRO A 337 -14.92 18.06 9.36
C PRO A 337 -14.22 18.31 10.69
N TYR A 338 -14.05 17.24 11.46
CA TYR A 338 -13.06 17.08 12.52
C TYR A 338 -12.61 15.62 12.57
N ARG A 339 -11.57 15.27 13.32
CA ARG A 339 -11.03 13.91 13.42
C ARG A 339 -11.09 13.37 14.85
N GLU A 340 -11.32 12.08 14.98
CA GLU A 340 -11.05 11.30 16.19
C GLU A 340 -9.89 10.35 15.89
N VAL A 341 -8.88 10.34 16.75
CA VAL A 341 -7.61 9.65 16.52
C VAL A 341 -7.25 8.79 17.73
N GLU A 342 -6.86 7.55 17.48
CA GLU A 342 -6.26 6.68 18.49
C GLU A 342 -4.82 6.36 18.09
N ILE A 343 -3.85 6.70 18.94
CA ILE A 343 -2.43 6.40 18.73
C ILE A 343 -2.01 5.36 19.76
N ASP A 344 -1.51 4.23 19.27
CA ASP A 344 -1.00 3.11 20.07
C ASP A 344 0.48 2.86 19.78
N LYS A 345 1.35 3.49 20.58
CA LYS A 345 2.82 3.35 20.52
C LYS A 345 3.32 1.92 20.69
N ARG A 346 2.51 0.99 21.21
CA ARG A 346 2.95 -0.41 21.43
C ARG A 346 3.03 -1.21 20.13
N ILE A 347 2.25 -0.80 19.13
CA ILE A 347 2.07 -1.51 17.87
C ILE A 347 2.30 -0.59 16.66
N ASP A 348 2.84 0.60 16.92
CA ASP A 348 3.06 1.67 15.95
C ASP A 348 1.86 1.86 15.02
N LYS A 349 0.68 2.03 15.62
CA LYS A 349 -0.59 2.16 14.90
C LYS A 349 -1.27 3.46 15.26
N ILE A 350 -1.65 4.19 14.23
CA ILE A 350 -2.61 5.28 14.30
C ILE A 350 -3.93 4.83 13.66
N LYS A 351 -5.05 5.09 14.33
CA LYS A 351 -6.39 4.98 13.76
C LYS A 351 -6.95 6.38 13.65
N ILE A 352 -7.35 6.79 12.45
CA ILE A 352 -7.88 8.12 12.17
C ILE A 352 -9.30 7.96 11.64
N GLU A 353 -10.25 8.66 12.23
CA GLU A 353 -11.64 8.68 11.79
C GLU A 353 -12.09 10.11 11.53
N SER A 354 -12.51 10.40 10.29
CA SER A 354 -13.12 11.68 9.94
C SER A 354 -14.58 11.71 10.42
N LYS A 355 -14.94 12.76 11.14
CA LYS A 355 -16.29 13.07 11.59
C LYS A 355 -16.72 14.40 10.99
N PHE A 356 -18.02 14.64 10.91
CA PHE A 356 -18.58 15.86 10.32
C PHE A 356 -19.66 16.43 11.23
N ILE A 357 -19.82 17.75 11.22
CA ILE A 357 -20.93 18.39 11.92
C ILE A 357 -22.24 18.12 11.18
N GLU A 358 -23.13 17.35 11.80
CA GLU A 358 -24.40 16.94 11.19
C GLU A 358 -25.53 17.96 11.39
N SER A 359 -25.47 18.74 12.47
CA SER A 359 -26.50 19.73 12.81
C SER A 359 -25.93 20.87 13.65
N ILE A 360 -26.46 22.07 13.45
CA ILE A 360 -26.20 23.24 14.31
C ILE A 360 -27.53 23.88 14.72
N GLU A 361 -27.52 24.67 15.80
CA GLU A 361 -28.72 25.37 16.26
C GLU A 361 -29.25 26.34 15.18
N GLY A 362 -30.57 26.34 14.96
CA GLY A 362 -31.22 27.31 14.08
C GLY A 362 -31.14 27.03 12.57
N ILE A 363 -30.50 25.95 12.13
CA ILE A 363 -30.50 25.51 10.71
C ILE A 363 -31.02 24.06 10.61
N GLU A 364 -32.17 23.89 9.97
CA GLU A 364 -32.71 22.58 9.62
C GLU A 364 -31.92 22.02 8.42
N ASN A 365 -31.49 20.75 8.48
CA ASN A 365 -30.64 20.10 7.49
C ASN A 365 -29.31 20.83 7.19
N PHE A 366 -28.50 21.06 8.24
CA PHE A 366 -27.22 21.77 8.12
C PHE A 366 -26.29 21.25 7.00
N ARG A 367 -26.22 19.92 6.75
CA ARG A 367 -25.40 19.34 5.67
C ARG A 367 -25.80 19.85 4.28
N GLU A 368 -27.10 19.96 4.01
CA GLU A 368 -27.62 20.48 2.75
C GLU A 368 -27.33 21.97 2.63
N TYR A 369 -27.54 22.73 3.71
CA TYR A 369 -27.20 24.14 3.78
C TYR A 369 -25.71 24.39 3.50
N ALA A 370 -24.82 23.66 4.18
CA ALA A 370 -23.38 23.81 4.05
C ALA A 370 -22.88 23.48 2.65
N ASN A 371 -23.38 22.39 2.04
CA ASN A 371 -23.06 22.03 0.65
C ASN A 371 -23.51 23.12 -0.32
N LYS A 372 -24.74 23.62 -0.14
CA LYS A 372 -25.26 24.71 -0.96
C LYS A 372 -24.45 25.99 -0.81
N PHE A 373 -24.03 26.33 0.41
CA PHE A 373 -23.18 27.49 0.66
C PHE A 373 -21.85 27.39 -0.09
N LEU A 374 -21.22 26.21 -0.06
CA LEU A 374 -20.00 25.95 -0.82
C LEU A 374 -20.24 26.08 -2.33
N GLU A 375 -21.29 25.44 -2.87
CA GLU A 375 -21.65 25.50 -4.29
C GLU A 375 -21.84 26.94 -4.78
N ASP A 376 -22.58 27.75 -4.01
CA ASP A 376 -22.87 29.14 -4.35
C ASP A 376 -21.58 30.01 -4.27
N GLY A 377 -20.56 29.61 -3.48
CA GLY A 377 -19.27 30.29 -3.31
C GLY A 377 -18.17 29.90 -4.32
N ILE A 378 -18.30 28.78 -5.03
CA ILE A 378 -17.28 28.27 -5.99
C ILE A 378 -16.79 29.33 -7.00
N PRO A 379 -17.65 30.14 -7.66
CA PRO A 379 -17.18 31.09 -8.68
C PRO A 379 -16.17 32.12 -8.16
N SER A 380 -16.37 32.59 -6.92
CA SER A 380 -15.47 33.55 -6.28
C SER A 380 -14.21 32.86 -5.74
N MET A 381 -14.34 31.64 -5.23
CA MET A 381 -13.19 30.81 -4.82
C MET A 381 -12.22 30.57 -5.98
N VAL A 382 -12.73 30.26 -7.17
CA VAL A 382 -11.92 30.12 -8.39
C VAL A 382 -11.15 31.41 -8.72
N SER A 383 -11.72 32.58 -8.41
CA SER A 383 -11.07 33.87 -8.65
C SER A 383 -9.94 34.15 -7.64
N GLY A 384 -10.13 33.79 -6.37
CA GLY A 384 -9.09 33.89 -5.33
C GLY A 384 -7.94 32.91 -5.54
N LEU A 385 -8.24 31.63 -5.81
CA LEU A 385 -7.23 30.61 -6.10
C LEU A 385 -6.36 30.98 -7.30
N LEU A 386 -6.91 31.71 -8.27
CA LEU A 386 -6.16 32.16 -9.45
C LEU A 386 -5.13 33.25 -9.10
N ILE A 387 -5.34 34.02 -8.04
CA ILE A 387 -4.36 34.97 -7.50
C ILE A 387 -3.22 34.20 -6.84
N ASP A 388 -3.53 33.21 -6.01
CA ASP A 388 -2.53 32.36 -5.35
C ASP A 388 -1.64 31.62 -6.37
N VAL A 389 -2.26 31.11 -7.45
CA VAL A 389 -1.55 30.51 -8.59
C VAL A 389 -0.59 31.51 -9.23
N VAL A 390 -1.00 32.76 -9.40
CA VAL A 390 -0.15 33.82 -9.97
C VAL A 390 0.98 34.20 -9.02
N GLU A 391 0.74 34.27 -7.71
CA GLU A 391 1.77 34.55 -6.72
C GLU A 391 2.82 33.43 -6.63
N GLY A 392 2.39 32.17 -6.60
CA GLY A 392 3.27 31.00 -6.64
C GLY A 392 4.18 30.98 -7.87
N LEU A 393 3.63 31.34 -9.04
CA LEU A 393 4.39 31.41 -10.29
C LEU A 393 5.37 32.60 -10.40
N LEU A 394 5.18 33.66 -9.60
CA LEU A 394 5.98 34.90 -9.66
C LEU A 394 7.12 34.98 -8.62
N GLY A 395 7.13 34.09 -7.62
CA GLY A 395 8.13 34.06 -6.55
C GLY A 395 7.86 35.17 -5.51
N GLY A 396 7.53 34.75 -4.29
CA GLY A 396 6.92 35.55 -3.22
C GLY A 396 7.61 36.84 -2.78
N ASP A 397 8.86 37.11 -3.19
CA ASP A 397 9.60 38.32 -2.78
C ASP A 397 9.27 39.59 -3.61
N SER A 398 8.48 39.50 -4.69
CA SER A 398 8.37 40.60 -5.66
C SER A 398 7.17 41.54 -5.54
N ILE A 399 6.22 41.35 -4.60
CA ILE A 399 4.99 42.16 -4.57
C ILE A 399 4.51 42.43 -3.13
N SER A 400 5.20 43.29 -2.39
CA SER A 400 4.74 43.78 -1.07
C SER A 400 3.71 44.93 -1.15
N ASN A 401 2.89 44.99 -2.22
CA ASN A 401 1.95 46.10 -2.43
C ASN A 401 0.60 45.65 -3.04
N THR A 402 0.05 44.54 -2.57
CA THR A 402 -1.13 43.86 -3.14
C THR A 402 -2.48 44.52 -2.84
N TYR A 403 -2.53 45.64 -2.10
CA TYR A 403 -3.77 46.44 -1.96
C TYR A 403 -4.29 47.06 -3.28
N GLY A 404 -3.46 47.08 -4.34
CA GLY A 404 -3.82 47.64 -5.64
C GLY A 404 -4.52 46.68 -6.60
N LEU A 405 -4.24 45.37 -6.54
CA LEU A 405 -4.76 44.40 -7.52
C LEU A 405 -6.21 43.98 -7.20
N GLU A 406 -6.57 43.80 -5.93
CA GLU A 406 -7.94 43.50 -5.49
C GLU A 406 -8.92 44.62 -5.90
N ASN A 407 -8.53 45.89 -5.73
CA ASN A 407 -9.33 47.05 -6.14
C ASN A 407 -9.49 47.20 -7.66
N LEU A 408 -8.58 46.62 -8.45
CA LEU A 408 -8.60 46.67 -9.91
C LEU A 408 -9.52 45.58 -10.50
N ILE A 409 -9.55 44.39 -9.89
CA ILE A 409 -10.44 43.29 -10.29
C ILE A 409 -11.89 43.63 -9.94
N ASN A 410 -12.14 44.24 -8.79
CA ASN A 410 -13.49 44.63 -8.34
C ASN A 410 -14.16 45.72 -9.20
N ASN A 411 -13.39 46.49 -10.01
CA ASN A 411 -13.93 47.56 -10.86
C ASN A 411 -14.11 47.20 -12.34
N ASN A 412 -13.82 45.95 -12.75
CA ASN A 412 -14.04 45.43 -14.12
C ASN A 412 -13.47 46.30 -15.28
N ASN A 413 -12.44 47.13 -15.06
CA ASN A 413 -11.84 47.96 -16.10
C ASN A 413 -10.60 47.30 -16.73
N ILE A 414 -10.85 46.35 -17.64
CA ILE A 414 -9.82 45.52 -18.31
C ILE A 414 -8.72 46.34 -19.00
N ASP A 415 -9.05 47.52 -19.53
CA ASP A 415 -8.08 48.37 -20.23
C ASP A 415 -7.11 49.06 -19.26
N GLU A 416 -7.58 49.43 -18.07
CA GLU A 416 -6.76 50.02 -17.01
C GLU A 416 -5.85 48.99 -16.33
N ILE A 417 -6.31 47.73 -16.19
CA ILE A 417 -5.49 46.60 -15.75
C ILE A 417 -4.34 46.35 -16.75
N LYS A 418 -4.65 46.29 -18.05
CA LYS A 418 -3.62 46.14 -19.10
C LYS A 418 -2.64 47.30 -19.13
N GLU A 419 -3.10 48.52 -18.90
CA GLU A 419 -2.27 49.72 -18.92
C GLU A 419 -1.37 49.83 -17.69
N ASN A 420 -1.87 49.48 -16.50
CA ASN A 420 -1.09 49.45 -15.26
C ASN A 420 -0.10 48.27 -15.21
N THR A 421 -0.45 47.09 -15.72
CA THR A 421 0.49 45.96 -15.89
C THR A 421 1.60 46.32 -16.89
N LYS A 422 1.27 47.02 -17.98
CA LYS A 422 2.29 47.59 -18.89
C LYS A 422 3.16 48.64 -18.20
N LYS A 423 2.61 49.42 -17.28
CA LYS A 423 3.32 50.47 -16.52
C LYS A 423 4.28 49.88 -15.50
N ALA A 424 3.84 48.88 -14.74
CA ALA A 424 4.67 48.10 -13.81
C ALA A 424 5.79 47.37 -14.55
N TYR A 425 5.47 46.74 -15.70
CA TYR A 425 6.48 46.11 -16.56
C TYR A 425 7.49 47.11 -17.13
N LYS A 426 7.05 48.34 -17.46
CA LYS A 426 7.94 49.44 -17.89
C LYS A 426 8.82 49.97 -16.77
N GLU A 427 8.34 50.03 -15.52
CA GLU A 427 9.17 50.43 -14.36
C GLU A 427 10.21 49.36 -14.01
N ILE A 428 9.84 48.07 -14.08
CA ILE A 428 10.74 46.93 -13.90
C ILE A 428 11.85 46.91 -14.96
N LEU A 429 11.54 47.26 -16.21
CA LEU A 429 12.55 47.38 -17.27
C LEU A 429 13.47 48.60 -17.06
N LYS A 430 12.96 49.68 -16.46
CA LYS A 430 13.70 50.90 -16.16
C LYS A 430 14.70 50.72 -15.00
N GLU A 431 14.37 49.88 -14.03
CA GLU A 431 15.25 49.55 -12.90
C GLU A 431 16.34 48.51 -13.27
N ARG A 432 16.21 47.83 -14.41
CA ARG A 432 17.11 46.72 -14.82
C ARG A 432 17.97 46.99 -16.06
N SER A 433 17.88 48.16 -16.71
CA SER A 433 18.69 48.49 -17.89
C SER A 433 19.74 49.57 -17.59
N ASP A 434 21.01 49.18 -17.52
CA ASP A 434 22.16 50.10 -17.42
C ASP A 434 22.64 50.62 -18.80
N GLU A 435 21.90 50.42 -19.90
CA GLU A 435 22.32 50.90 -21.22
C GLU A 435 21.21 51.66 -21.95
N GLU A 436 21.50 52.93 -22.26
CA GLU A 436 20.78 53.76 -23.22
C GLU A 436 20.73 53.07 -24.59
N ASN A 437 19.57 52.57 -25.00
CA ASN A 437 19.17 52.53 -26.41
C ASN A 437 17.68 52.87 -26.50
N SER A 438 17.36 53.86 -27.32
CA SER A 438 16.04 54.48 -27.39
C SER A 438 14.98 53.54 -27.97
N ILE A 439 13.80 53.63 -27.39
CA ILE A 439 12.57 52.86 -27.69
C ILE A 439 12.15 52.87 -29.17
N ASP A 440 12.65 53.81 -29.99
CA ASP A 440 12.31 53.94 -31.42
C ASP A 440 12.95 52.84 -32.32
N ASP A 441 14.06 52.21 -31.91
CA ASP A 441 14.74 51.16 -32.71
C ASP A 441 14.00 49.81 -32.74
N VAL A 442 13.04 49.61 -31.83
CA VAL A 442 12.26 48.36 -31.73
C VAL A 442 11.05 48.37 -32.67
N GLU A 443 10.49 49.55 -32.97
CA GLU A 443 9.37 49.67 -33.91
C GLU A 443 9.83 49.48 -35.37
N GLU A 444 11.03 49.93 -35.75
CA GLU A 444 11.58 49.82 -37.12
C GLU A 444 11.98 48.38 -37.52
N LYS A 445 12.27 47.50 -36.54
CA LYS A 445 12.58 46.08 -36.81
C LYS A 445 11.32 45.22 -37.03
N ILE A 446 10.18 45.65 -36.50
CA ILE A 446 8.92 44.90 -36.64
C ILE A 446 8.32 45.11 -38.03
N GLU A 447 8.46 46.29 -38.64
CA GLU A 447 7.94 46.54 -40.00
C GLU A 447 8.76 45.87 -41.11
N ASN A 448 10.09 45.76 -40.96
CA ASN A 448 10.98 45.22 -42.01
C ASN A 448 11.00 43.69 -42.13
N THR A 449 10.39 42.93 -41.21
CA THR A 449 10.34 41.45 -41.30
C THR A 449 9.18 40.95 -42.20
N SER A 450 8.40 41.87 -42.75
CA SER A 450 7.21 41.60 -43.56
C SER A 450 7.49 41.39 -45.06
N GLU A 451 8.70 41.70 -45.55
CA GLU A 451 9.01 41.70 -47.00
C GLU A 451 9.93 40.55 -47.48
N GLU A 452 10.57 39.77 -46.60
CA GLU A 452 11.56 38.74 -47.01
C GLU A 452 11.03 37.30 -47.21
N ILE A 453 9.73 37.02 -47.08
CA ILE A 453 9.17 35.65 -47.22
C ILE A 453 8.52 35.39 -48.60
N GLN A 454 8.70 36.26 -49.61
CA GLN A 454 8.17 36.01 -50.98
C GLN A 454 9.17 35.53 -52.03
N GLU A 455 10.46 35.41 -51.74
CA GLU A 455 11.44 34.87 -52.69
C GLU A 455 12.29 33.80 -52.02
N GLU A 456 11.91 32.52 -52.18
CA GLU A 456 12.82 31.39 -52.48
C GLU A 456 12.09 30.04 -52.35
N SER A 457 11.01 29.89 -53.12
CA SER A 457 10.66 28.59 -53.70
C SER A 457 11.51 28.40 -54.96
N ASN A 458 12.70 27.80 -54.86
CA ASN A 458 13.34 27.09 -55.99
C ASN A 458 14.51 26.21 -55.51
N ILE A 459 14.28 24.90 -55.55
CA ILE A 459 15.26 23.83 -55.37
C ILE A 459 16.27 23.85 -56.53
N ASN A 460 17.56 23.63 -56.28
CA ASN A 460 18.35 22.70 -57.09
C ASN A 460 19.67 22.21 -56.47
N GLU A 461 19.91 20.93 -56.76
CA GLU A 461 21.03 20.03 -56.50
C GLU A 461 22.45 20.61 -56.54
N SER A 462 23.34 20.11 -55.67
CA SER A 462 24.46 19.21 -56.03
C SER A 462 25.70 19.33 -55.12
N ASN A 463 26.31 18.17 -54.87
CA ASN A 463 27.68 17.84 -54.43
C ASN A 463 28.68 18.99 -54.16
N GLN A 464 29.41 18.92 -53.04
CA GLN A 464 30.82 18.46 -53.00
C GLN A 464 31.45 18.60 -51.60
N GLU A 465 32.40 17.70 -51.36
CA GLU A 465 33.33 17.55 -50.24
C GLU A 465 34.13 18.83 -49.88
N VAL A 466 34.75 18.87 -48.69
CA VAL A 466 36.24 18.92 -48.53
C VAL A 466 36.66 19.03 -47.05
N GLU A 467 37.47 18.04 -46.66
CA GLU A 467 38.68 17.99 -45.80
C GLU A 467 38.84 18.76 -44.47
N VAL A 468 38.82 17.97 -43.39
CA VAL A 468 39.93 17.63 -42.48
C VAL A 468 41.06 18.65 -42.28
N ASN A 469 41.33 19.01 -41.01
CA ASN A 469 42.71 18.98 -40.52
C ASN A 469 42.83 18.61 -39.04
N SER A 470 43.69 17.65 -38.81
CA SER A 470 44.01 16.92 -37.59
C SER A 470 45.06 17.64 -36.74
N GLN A 471 45.13 17.31 -35.44
CA GLN A 471 46.43 17.01 -34.83
C GLN A 471 46.34 16.07 -33.61
N GLU A 472 47.11 14.99 -33.78
CA GLU A 472 47.35 13.76 -33.03
C GLU A 472 47.69 13.82 -31.53
N SER A 473 47.35 12.74 -30.82
CA SER A 473 48.26 11.69 -30.28
C SER A 473 47.67 11.08 -28.98
N SER A 474 47.67 9.78 -28.68
CA SER A 474 48.26 8.57 -29.29
C SER A 474 47.72 7.29 -28.58
N LEU A 475 47.30 6.30 -29.40
CA LEU A 475 47.47 4.82 -29.34
C LEU A 475 47.08 4.03 -28.06
N GLU A 476 46.14 3.06 -28.01
CA GLU A 476 45.72 1.88 -28.85
C GLU A 476 46.21 0.53 -28.29
N GLU A 477 45.30 -0.46 -28.12
CA GLU A 477 45.31 -1.71 -28.92
C GLU A 477 44.06 -2.59 -28.66
N ASN A 478 43.44 -3.05 -29.76
CA ASN A 478 42.28 -3.95 -29.87
C ASN A 478 42.70 -5.38 -30.27
N LEU A 479 41.82 -6.37 -30.02
CA LEU A 479 41.84 -7.69 -30.67
C LEU A 479 40.43 -8.07 -31.18
N THR A 480 40.36 -8.61 -32.41
CA THR A 480 39.17 -8.99 -33.22
C THR A 480 39.12 -10.50 -33.53
N ASP A 481 37.93 -11.05 -33.86
CA ASP A 481 37.71 -12.40 -34.45
C ASP A 481 36.83 -12.39 -35.74
N ASP A 482 36.93 -13.48 -36.49
CA ASP A 482 36.65 -13.93 -37.88
C ASP A 482 35.37 -13.50 -38.62
N ASN A 483 34.59 -12.56 -38.08
CA ASN A 483 33.62 -11.80 -38.88
C ASN A 483 33.96 -10.29 -38.94
N ASN A 484 35.19 -9.92 -38.56
CA ASN A 484 35.62 -8.52 -38.44
C ASN A 484 34.74 -7.69 -37.47
N ASN A 485 34.07 -8.35 -36.52
CA ASN A 485 33.42 -7.67 -35.40
C ASN A 485 34.35 -7.68 -34.19
N GLU A 486 34.74 -6.48 -33.77
CA GLU A 486 35.51 -6.21 -32.57
C GLU A 486 34.54 -6.24 -31.36
N TYR A 487 34.75 -7.14 -30.39
CA TYR A 487 34.02 -7.15 -29.11
C TYR A 487 34.98 -6.71 -28.00
N LEU A 488 34.67 -5.59 -27.35
CA LEU A 488 35.35 -5.13 -26.13
C LEU A 488 34.51 -5.52 -24.90
N TYR A 489 35.08 -6.38 -24.06
CA TYR A 489 34.61 -6.70 -22.72
C TYR A 489 35.11 -5.60 -21.76
N ILE A 490 34.21 -4.83 -21.12
CA ILE A 490 34.54 -3.97 -19.98
C ILE A 490 33.51 -4.16 -18.85
N ASP A 491 34.10 -4.47 -17.69
CA ASP A 491 33.59 -4.46 -16.32
C ASP A 491 32.61 -3.31 -16.01
N LYS A 492 31.38 -3.64 -15.56
CA LYS A 492 30.31 -2.69 -15.23
C LYS A 492 30.13 -2.57 -13.72
N SER A 493 30.99 -1.77 -13.08
CA SER A 493 30.59 -0.95 -11.94
C SER A 493 30.51 0.51 -12.40
N ASN A 494 29.29 1.06 -12.37
CA ASN A 494 28.93 2.48 -12.42
C ASN A 494 29.54 3.43 -13.47
N LYS A 495 30.17 2.96 -14.56
CA LYS A 495 30.61 3.84 -15.67
C LYS A 495 29.86 3.71 -16.99
N ALA A 496 29.00 2.69 -17.15
CA ALA A 496 28.21 2.51 -18.37
C ALA A 496 26.90 3.32 -18.40
N ILE A 497 26.44 3.86 -17.26
CA ILE A 497 25.28 4.78 -17.25
C ILE A 497 25.69 6.19 -17.68
N GLU A 498 26.94 6.60 -17.41
CA GLU A 498 27.44 7.90 -17.88
C GLU A 498 27.88 7.90 -19.36
N GLU A 499 28.20 6.75 -19.96
CA GLU A 499 28.62 6.68 -21.38
C GLU A 499 27.48 6.42 -22.39
N VAL A 500 26.27 6.08 -21.95
CA VAL A 500 25.10 5.88 -22.84
C VAL A 500 24.36 7.20 -23.15
N PHE A 501 24.54 8.26 -22.35
CA PHE A 501 23.89 9.56 -22.56
C PHE A 501 24.77 10.56 -23.34
N THR A 502 25.22 10.17 -24.53
CA THR A 502 25.71 11.16 -25.51
C THR A 502 24.82 11.19 -26.75
N LYS A 503 24.55 12.42 -27.25
CA LYS A 503 23.67 12.75 -28.40
C LYS A 503 23.81 11.84 -29.64
N THR A 504 24.97 11.21 -29.83
CA THR A 504 25.28 10.37 -31.00
C THR A 504 24.61 8.99 -30.96
N ASN A 505 24.36 8.40 -29.79
CA ASN A 505 23.75 7.07 -29.67
C ASN A 505 22.21 7.07 -29.81
N ILE A 506 21.55 8.14 -29.38
CA ILE A 506 20.10 8.35 -29.58
C ILE A 506 19.75 8.43 -31.07
N LYS A 507 20.59 9.11 -31.86
CA LYS A 507 20.42 9.21 -33.32
C LYS A 507 20.58 7.87 -34.03
N ASN A 508 21.49 7.00 -33.56
CA ASN A 508 21.68 5.65 -34.08
C ASN A 508 20.53 4.71 -33.70
N TRP A 509 20.00 4.84 -32.48
CA TRP A 509 18.82 4.12 -32.03
C TRP A 509 17.57 4.51 -32.83
N LEU A 510 17.30 5.81 -32.98
CA LEU A 510 16.21 6.32 -33.84
C LEU A 510 16.35 5.85 -35.29
N THR A 511 17.56 5.89 -35.86
CA THR A 511 17.79 5.44 -37.25
C THR A 511 17.58 3.93 -37.41
N LYS A 512 17.89 3.13 -36.38
CA LYS A 512 17.66 1.68 -36.35
C LYS A 512 16.17 1.36 -36.20
N SER A 513 15.47 2.03 -35.28
CA SER A 513 14.02 1.86 -35.07
C SER A 513 13.20 2.33 -36.27
N ILE A 514 13.64 3.38 -36.98
CA ILE A 514 13.00 3.84 -38.24
C ILE A 514 13.13 2.77 -39.34
N LYS A 515 14.30 2.13 -39.49
CA LYS A 515 14.50 1.02 -40.45
C LYS A 515 13.68 -0.22 -40.12
N GLU A 516 13.47 -0.50 -38.83
CA GLU A 516 12.63 -1.61 -38.35
C GLU A 516 11.14 -1.31 -38.59
N LEU A 517 10.68 -0.08 -38.32
CA LEU A 517 9.32 0.41 -38.57
C LEU A 517 8.96 0.50 -40.05
N GLU A 518 9.94 0.78 -40.92
CA GLU A 518 9.75 0.79 -42.37
C GLU A 518 9.40 -0.60 -42.94
N THR A 519 9.51 -1.70 -42.19
CA THR A 519 9.35 -3.07 -42.71
C THR A 519 8.14 -3.86 -42.16
N ALA A 520 7.43 -3.37 -41.14
CA ALA A 520 6.35 -4.10 -40.44
C ALA A 520 4.91 -3.74 -40.91
N SER A 521 3.96 -4.69 -40.80
CA SER A 521 2.52 -4.48 -41.10
C SER A 521 1.77 -3.88 -39.90
N ILE A 522 0.66 -3.18 -40.14
CA ILE A 522 -0.10 -2.48 -39.07
C ILE A 522 -0.71 -3.45 -38.05
N ASN A 523 -1.01 -4.69 -38.46
CA ASN A 523 -1.57 -5.71 -37.57
C ASN A 523 -0.54 -6.29 -36.60
N ASP A 524 0.75 -6.04 -36.80
CA ASP A 524 1.83 -6.60 -35.97
C ASP A 524 2.37 -5.62 -34.92
N ASN A 525 1.81 -4.40 -34.79
CA ASN A 525 2.46 -3.33 -34.02
C ASN A 525 1.55 -2.63 -33.00
N TRP A 526 1.17 -3.38 -31.95
CA TRP A 526 0.54 -2.86 -30.72
C TRP A 526 1.42 -1.84 -29.97
N LYS A 527 2.74 -1.86 -30.19
CA LYS A 527 3.71 -0.97 -29.55
C LYS A 527 3.59 0.52 -29.93
N LEU A 528 3.00 0.84 -31.09
CA LEU A 528 2.76 2.25 -31.48
C LEU A 528 1.56 2.84 -30.76
N MET A 529 0.48 2.06 -30.58
CA MET A 529 -0.67 2.50 -29.79
C MET A 529 -0.36 2.48 -28.29
N ASP A 530 0.51 1.60 -27.82
CA ASP A 530 1.00 1.67 -26.44
C ASP A 530 1.96 2.83 -26.22
N ALA A 531 2.81 3.21 -27.19
CA ALA A 531 3.63 4.41 -27.08
C ALA A 531 2.76 5.69 -27.10
N VAL A 532 1.72 5.76 -27.94
CA VAL A 532 0.79 6.89 -27.98
C VAL A 532 -0.12 6.92 -26.76
N THR A 533 -0.59 5.77 -26.29
CA THR A 533 -1.40 5.63 -25.06
C THR A 533 -0.55 5.88 -23.82
N TYR A 534 0.73 5.51 -23.83
CA TYR A 534 1.70 5.87 -22.78
C TYR A 534 1.93 7.37 -22.81
N CYS A 535 2.23 8.00 -23.95
CA CYS A 535 2.35 9.45 -24.05
C CYS A 535 1.06 10.19 -23.64
N LEU A 536 -0.13 9.69 -23.99
CA LEU A 536 -1.41 10.26 -23.58
C LEU A 536 -1.73 10.02 -22.09
N LYS A 537 -1.37 8.85 -21.54
CA LYS A 537 -1.50 8.55 -20.10
C LYS A 537 -0.50 9.34 -19.26
N GLN A 538 0.69 9.62 -19.79
CA GLN A 538 1.71 10.48 -19.17
C GLN A 538 1.36 11.96 -19.27
N VAL A 539 0.51 12.35 -20.22
CA VAL A 539 -0.09 13.70 -20.31
C VAL A 539 -1.32 13.85 -19.39
N TYR A 540 -1.97 12.76 -19.00
CA TYR A 540 -3.20 12.77 -18.17
C TYR A 540 -3.05 12.20 -16.75
N LYS A 541 -1.92 11.57 -16.41
CA LYS A 541 -1.48 11.31 -15.03
C LYS A 541 -0.36 12.29 -14.77
N GLY A 542 -0.67 13.38 -14.08
CA GLY A 542 0.31 14.39 -13.71
C GLY A 542 1.30 13.83 -12.70
N ASP A 543 2.45 13.38 -13.21
CA ASP A 543 3.73 13.17 -12.52
C ASP A 543 4.79 14.00 -13.28
N GLU A 544 5.28 15.11 -12.71
CA GLU A 544 6.29 16.00 -13.30
C GLU A 544 7.65 15.95 -12.58
N VAL A 545 8.42 14.87 -12.78
CA VAL A 545 9.89 15.00 -12.91
C VAL A 545 10.39 14.19 -14.10
N TYR A 546 10.33 14.77 -15.30
CA TYR A 546 11.20 14.34 -16.39
C TYR A 546 12.65 14.70 -16.08
N SER A 547 13.60 13.78 -16.26
CA SER A 547 15.03 14.15 -16.30
C SER A 547 15.26 15.17 -17.43
N ASP A 548 16.29 16.01 -17.33
CA ASP A 548 16.60 16.99 -18.37
C ASP A 548 16.82 16.34 -19.74
N GLU A 549 17.21 15.05 -19.79
CA GLU A 549 17.25 14.28 -21.04
C GLU A 549 15.86 13.91 -21.59
N ILE A 550 14.86 13.65 -20.75
CA ILE A 550 13.49 13.35 -21.19
C ILE A 550 12.75 14.63 -21.61
N LYS A 551 12.98 15.77 -20.93
CA LYS A 551 12.48 17.09 -21.39
C LYS A 551 13.09 17.49 -22.74
N ALA A 552 14.36 17.13 -22.98
CA ALA A 552 15.01 17.31 -24.27
C ALA A 552 14.47 16.36 -25.35
N LEU A 553 14.19 15.08 -25.01
CA LEU A 553 13.58 14.11 -25.91
C LEU A 553 12.14 14.48 -26.28
N GLN A 554 11.36 14.98 -25.32
CA GLN A 554 10.01 15.50 -25.52
C GLN A 554 10.02 16.72 -26.45
N ASN A 555 10.95 17.66 -26.26
CA ASN A 555 11.14 18.80 -27.17
C ASN A 555 11.67 18.37 -28.54
N ASP A 556 12.57 17.39 -28.64
CA ASP A 556 13.04 16.85 -29.92
C ASP A 556 11.94 16.06 -30.65
N MET A 557 11.02 15.39 -29.94
CA MET A 557 9.87 14.69 -30.53
C MET A 557 8.75 15.64 -30.98
N LEU A 558 8.54 16.74 -30.26
CA LEU A 558 7.57 17.79 -30.58
C LEU A 558 8.06 18.71 -31.70
N ASN A 559 9.37 18.92 -31.84
CA ASN A 559 9.96 19.84 -32.81
C ASN A 559 10.71 19.17 -33.97
N SER A 560 10.93 17.84 -33.96
CA SER A 560 11.52 17.16 -35.11
C SER A 560 10.46 16.76 -36.12
N ASP A 561 10.75 17.09 -37.38
CA ASP A 561 10.14 16.56 -38.61
C ASP A 561 9.96 15.03 -38.62
N ILE A 562 10.61 14.29 -37.70
CA ILE A 562 10.69 12.84 -37.68
C ILE A 562 9.33 12.22 -37.34
N THR A 563 8.59 12.78 -36.37
CA THR A 563 7.29 12.23 -35.94
C THR A 563 6.22 12.42 -37.03
N GLY A 564 6.20 13.59 -37.67
CA GLY A 564 5.33 13.88 -38.81
C GLY A 564 5.65 13.02 -40.04
N LYS A 565 6.94 12.86 -40.37
CA LYS A 565 7.41 11.99 -41.46
C LYS A 565 7.15 10.51 -41.18
N MET A 566 7.29 10.06 -39.93
CA MET A 566 6.94 8.70 -39.50
C MET A 566 5.46 8.42 -39.73
N LEU A 567 4.59 9.30 -39.22
CA LEU A 567 3.13 9.11 -39.29
C LEU A 567 2.65 9.17 -40.74
N ALA A 568 3.17 10.12 -41.54
CA ALA A 568 2.84 10.26 -42.96
C ALA A 568 3.32 9.05 -43.80
N THR A 569 4.49 8.47 -43.48
CA THR A 569 5.04 7.30 -44.18
C THR A 569 4.28 6.02 -43.85
N VAL A 570 3.90 5.83 -42.58
CA VAL A 570 3.06 4.70 -42.12
C VAL A 570 1.64 4.77 -42.68
N LEU A 571 1.02 5.96 -42.72
CA LEU A 571 -0.32 6.17 -43.28
C LEU A 571 -0.34 5.99 -44.81
N LYS A 572 0.67 6.48 -45.54
CA LYS A 572 0.80 6.27 -46.99
C LYS A 572 0.97 4.80 -47.38
N LYS A 573 1.66 4.01 -46.55
CA LYS A 573 1.98 2.59 -46.83
C LYS A 573 0.82 1.63 -46.53
N ASN A 574 -0.04 1.97 -45.56
CA ASN A 574 -1.16 1.12 -45.12
C ASN A 574 -2.55 1.58 -45.61
N LEU A 575 -2.60 2.59 -46.49
CA LEU A 575 -3.84 3.18 -47.03
C LEU A 575 -4.81 2.17 -47.69
N LYS A 576 -4.32 1.02 -48.16
CA LYS A 576 -5.14 -0.05 -48.77
C LYS A 576 -5.82 -0.98 -47.76
N GLU A 577 -5.28 -1.14 -46.55
CA GLU A 577 -5.87 -1.98 -45.49
C GLU A 577 -7.03 -1.27 -44.77
N LEU A 578 -6.95 0.06 -44.69
CA LEU A 578 -8.01 0.94 -44.16
C LEU A 578 -9.27 1.02 -45.04
N GLN A 579 -9.27 0.40 -46.23
CA GLN A 579 -10.39 0.39 -47.18
C GLN A 579 -11.26 -0.90 -47.10
N GLY A 580 -11.12 -1.70 -46.04
CA GLY A 580 -11.83 -2.97 -45.82
C GLY A 580 -13.28 -2.86 -45.30
N PRO A 581 -14.11 -3.93 -45.42
CA PRO A 581 -15.57 -3.83 -45.57
C PRO A 581 -16.42 -3.88 -44.28
N ASN A 582 -15.88 -3.55 -43.09
CA ASN A 582 -16.64 -3.66 -41.84
C ASN A 582 -17.49 -2.38 -41.56
N PRO A 583 -18.84 -2.41 -41.52
CA PRO A 583 -19.64 -1.18 -41.60
C PRO A 583 -19.81 -0.40 -40.28
N VAL A 584 -19.53 -0.99 -39.13
CA VAL A 584 -19.79 -0.36 -37.81
C VAL A 584 -18.58 0.43 -37.29
N GLU A 585 -17.35 0.06 -37.68
CA GLU A 585 -16.15 0.89 -37.48
C GLU A 585 -16.06 2.05 -38.48
N ASN A 586 -16.81 1.99 -39.58
CA ASN A 586 -16.70 2.96 -40.67
C ASN A 586 -17.52 4.25 -40.49
N VAL A 587 -18.43 4.37 -39.53
CA VAL A 587 -19.29 5.58 -39.43
C VAL A 587 -18.57 6.74 -38.72
N VAL A 588 -17.76 6.43 -37.70
CA VAL A 588 -16.93 7.43 -37.02
C VAL A 588 -15.68 7.76 -37.85
N ILE A 589 -15.14 6.76 -38.57
CA ILE A 589 -13.94 6.92 -39.38
C ILE A 589 -14.24 7.58 -40.74
N GLN A 590 -15.36 7.28 -41.43
CA GLN A 590 -15.68 7.97 -42.69
C GLN A 590 -16.05 9.45 -42.51
N GLY A 591 -16.57 9.85 -41.36
CA GLY A 591 -16.90 11.27 -41.10
C GLY A 591 -15.65 12.13 -40.98
N ALA A 592 -14.70 11.72 -40.13
CA ALA A 592 -13.48 12.50 -39.88
C ALA A 592 -12.37 12.21 -40.89
N VAL A 593 -12.16 10.94 -41.28
CA VAL A 593 -11.10 10.55 -42.22
C VAL A 593 -11.56 10.70 -43.67
N GLY A 594 -12.84 10.54 -43.99
CA GLY A 594 -13.35 10.78 -45.35
C GLY A 594 -13.33 12.26 -45.74
N MET A 595 -13.67 13.16 -44.82
CA MET A 595 -13.52 14.62 -45.03
C MET A 595 -12.05 15.03 -45.11
N ALA A 596 -11.20 14.48 -44.23
CA ALA A 596 -9.77 14.74 -44.27
C ALA A 596 -9.13 14.23 -45.57
N VAL A 597 -9.45 13.02 -46.04
CA VAL A 597 -8.81 12.41 -47.23
C VAL A 597 -9.20 13.10 -48.55
N ASP A 598 -10.44 13.59 -48.69
CA ASP A 598 -10.88 14.32 -49.89
C ASP A 598 -10.31 15.75 -49.98
N ASP A 599 -9.98 16.37 -48.84
CA ASP A 599 -9.29 17.66 -48.77
C ASP A 599 -7.75 17.50 -48.81
N LEU A 600 -7.19 16.42 -48.23
CA LEU A 600 -5.77 16.02 -48.29
C LEU A 600 -5.27 15.69 -49.70
N LEU A 601 -6.18 15.43 -50.67
CA LEU A 601 -5.83 15.20 -52.08
C LEU A 601 -5.82 16.47 -52.94
N LYS A 602 -6.30 17.61 -52.42
CA LYS A 602 -6.44 18.87 -53.19
C LYS A 602 -5.36 19.91 -52.90
N GLU A 603 -4.75 19.90 -51.73
CA GLU A 603 -3.73 20.87 -51.35
C GLU A 603 -2.41 20.16 -51.08
N GLY A 604 -1.39 20.52 -51.85
CA GLY A 604 -0.15 19.76 -52.06
C GLY A 604 0.83 19.70 -50.88
N ASP A 605 0.37 19.76 -49.63
CA ASP A 605 1.22 19.55 -48.47
C ASP A 605 0.51 18.76 -47.35
N LEU A 606 0.80 17.46 -47.33
CA LEU A 606 0.20 16.47 -46.46
C LEU A 606 0.64 16.64 -44.99
N GLU A 607 1.82 17.21 -44.74
CA GLU A 607 2.38 17.35 -43.38
C GLU A 607 1.75 18.53 -42.62
N SER A 608 1.64 19.68 -43.29
CA SER A 608 0.97 20.88 -42.76
C SER A 608 -0.53 20.63 -42.47
N THR A 609 -1.20 19.88 -43.34
CA THR A 609 -2.64 19.64 -43.25
C THR A 609 -3.00 18.68 -42.10
N ILE A 610 -2.17 17.67 -41.83
CA ILE A 610 -2.37 16.75 -40.69
C ILE A 610 -2.14 17.49 -39.37
N ALA A 611 -1.08 18.30 -39.28
CA ALA A 611 -0.80 19.10 -38.08
C ALA A 611 -1.91 20.12 -37.79
N THR A 612 -2.44 20.77 -38.83
CA THR A 612 -3.51 21.76 -38.71
C THR A 612 -4.87 21.13 -38.39
N THR A 613 -5.19 19.97 -38.96
CA THR A 613 -6.45 19.25 -38.70
C THR A 613 -6.48 18.67 -37.28
N LEU A 614 -5.36 18.12 -36.81
CA LEU A 614 -5.24 17.59 -35.44
C LEU A 614 -5.30 18.73 -34.40
N SER A 615 -4.62 19.84 -34.68
CA SER A 615 -4.68 21.06 -33.88
C SER A 615 -6.08 21.68 -33.87
N GLY A 616 -6.78 21.68 -35.01
CA GLY A 616 -8.16 22.15 -35.13
C GLY A 616 -9.19 21.26 -34.43
N PHE A 617 -8.99 19.93 -34.44
CA PHE A 617 -9.82 18.99 -33.69
C PHE A 617 -9.63 19.12 -32.17
N ILE A 618 -8.39 19.31 -31.73
CA ILE A 618 -8.06 19.59 -30.32
C ILE A 618 -8.60 20.97 -29.91
N THR A 619 -8.53 21.96 -30.81
CA THR A 619 -9.09 23.30 -30.56
C THR A 619 -10.61 23.30 -30.53
N SER A 620 -11.31 22.57 -31.43
CA SER A 620 -12.78 22.50 -31.43
C SER A 620 -13.34 21.73 -30.23
N LEU A 621 -12.58 20.78 -29.68
CA LEU A 621 -12.85 20.14 -28.39
C LEU A 621 -12.72 21.13 -27.21
N LEU A 622 -11.97 22.22 -27.38
CA LEU A 622 -11.66 23.19 -26.33
C LEU A 622 -12.43 24.53 -26.45
N THR A 623 -12.95 24.92 -27.62
CA THR A 623 -13.59 26.25 -27.81
C THR A 623 -15.11 26.30 -28.00
N ASP A 624 -15.83 25.23 -28.35
CA ASP A 624 -17.24 25.32 -28.82
C ASP A 624 -18.33 24.83 -27.82
N TYR A 625 -18.17 25.03 -26.50
CA TYR A 625 -19.28 24.79 -25.57
C TYR A 625 -19.54 25.97 -24.62
N GLN A 626 -20.70 26.62 -24.80
CA GLN A 626 -21.27 27.64 -23.92
C GLN A 626 -22.54 27.10 -23.23
N PRO A 627 -22.90 27.57 -22.02
CA PRO A 627 -24.07 27.08 -21.29
C PRO A 627 -25.39 27.45 -22.00
N GLY A 628 -26.17 26.46 -22.44
CA GLY A 628 -27.55 26.65 -22.91
C GLY A 628 -27.96 25.96 -24.21
N ASP A 629 -27.08 25.27 -24.93
CA ASP A 629 -27.44 24.59 -26.18
C ASP A 629 -28.01 23.18 -25.96
N ASN A 630 -29.34 23.05 -26.04
CA ASN A 630 -30.13 21.85 -25.72
C ASN A 630 -30.20 20.78 -26.82
N ASN A 631 -29.20 20.63 -27.70
CA ASN A 631 -29.29 19.64 -28.79
C ASN A 631 -28.02 18.85 -29.12
N ILE A 632 -27.07 18.78 -28.19
CA ILE A 632 -26.11 17.68 -28.18
C ILE A 632 -26.27 16.97 -26.84
N LYS A 633 -26.74 15.72 -26.90
CA LYS A 633 -26.52 14.75 -25.81
C LYS A 633 -25.02 14.45 -25.78
N LEU A 634 -24.23 15.35 -25.19
CA LEU A 634 -23.05 14.92 -24.48
C LEU A 634 -23.57 14.09 -23.31
N TYR A 635 -22.98 12.91 -23.12
CA TYR A 635 -23.39 12.00 -22.07
C TYR A 635 -23.58 12.78 -20.77
N ASP A 636 -24.78 12.66 -20.21
CA ASP A 636 -25.04 12.94 -18.81
C ASP A 636 -23.88 12.31 -18.02
N GLY A 637 -23.26 13.04 -17.09
CA GLY A 637 -22.38 12.45 -16.07
C GLY A 637 -23.10 11.38 -15.22
N ASN A 638 -24.39 11.15 -15.50
CA ASN A 638 -25.29 10.17 -14.91
C ASN A 638 -25.70 9.00 -15.83
N GLU A 639 -25.04 8.80 -16.97
CA GLU A 639 -25.06 7.48 -17.61
C GLU A 639 -23.72 6.79 -17.37
N LEU A 640 -23.46 6.47 -16.09
CA LEU A 640 -22.63 5.31 -15.81
C LEU A 640 -23.31 4.17 -16.57
N THR A 641 -22.72 3.69 -17.67
CA THR A 641 -23.41 2.68 -18.47
C THR A 641 -23.32 1.36 -17.74
N ALA A 642 -24.37 0.56 -17.81
CA ALA A 642 -24.33 -0.81 -17.31
C ALA A 642 -23.11 -1.59 -17.83
N LYS A 643 -22.63 -1.27 -19.04
CA LYS A 643 -21.42 -1.84 -19.63
C LYS A 643 -20.16 -1.51 -18.82
N TYR A 644 -20.00 -0.26 -18.37
CA TYR A 644 -18.84 0.13 -17.54
C TYR A 644 -18.83 -0.62 -16.20
N VAL A 645 -19.99 -0.72 -15.55
CA VAL A 645 -20.13 -1.48 -14.31
C VAL A 645 -19.88 -2.97 -14.56
N VAL A 646 -20.37 -3.53 -15.67
CA VAL A 646 -20.07 -4.89 -16.09
C VAL A 646 -18.56 -5.08 -16.25
N ASP A 647 -17.88 -4.21 -17.00
CA ASP A 647 -16.44 -4.32 -17.25
C ASP A 647 -15.62 -4.15 -15.96
N TYR A 648 -16.06 -3.31 -15.02
CA TYR A 648 -15.42 -3.13 -13.71
C TYR A 648 -15.59 -4.37 -12.82
N ILE A 649 -16.81 -4.90 -12.69
CA ILE A 649 -17.09 -6.15 -11.97
C ILE A 649 -16.35 -7.32 -12.61
N GLU A 650 -16.19 -7.33 -13.93
CA GLU A 650 -15.48 -8.39 -14.65
C GLU A 650 -13.99 -8.40 -14.31
N LYS A 651 -13.38 -7.24 -14.08
CA LYS A 651 -11.98 -7.08 -13.67
C LYS A 651 -11.72 -7.39 -12.19
N LEU A 652 -12.75 -7.41 -11.35
CA LEU A 652 -12.57 -7.88 -9.98
C LEU A 652 -12.15 -9.35 -9.97
N PRO A 653 -11.23 -9.76 -9.09
CA PRO A 653 -10.80 -11.15 -9.04
C PRO A 653 -11.97 -12.05 -8.61
N SER A 654 -11.99 -13.30 -9.09
CA SER A 654 -13.06 -14.25 -8.75
C SER A 654 -12.98 -14.74 -7.31
N LYS A 655 -11.78 -14.70 -6.73
CA LYS A 655 -11.51 -14.79 -5.29
C LYS A 655 -10.80 -13.53 -4.82
N ILE A 656 -11.27 -12.96 -3.71
CA ILE A 656 -10.74 -11.72 -3.15
C ILE A 656 -9.97 -11.98 -1.86
N THR A 657 -9.08 -11.05 -1.52
CA THR A 657 -8.49 -10.90 -0.20
C THR A 657 -9.03 -9.63 0.45
N LEU A 658 -8.68 -9.39 1.73
CA LEU A 658 -9.07 -8.17 2.43
C LEU A 658 -8.54 -6.89 1.74
N SER A 659 -7.43 -6.98 1.01
CA SER A 659 -6.89 -5.83 0.25
C SER A 659 -7.73 -5.46 -0.97
N ASN A 660 -8.69 -6.31 -1.38
CA ASN A 660 -9.63 -6.00 -2.46
C ASN A 660 -10.91 -5.31 -1.99
N ARG A 661 -11.07 -5.07 -0.68
CA ARG A 661 -12.25 -4.42 -0.08
C ARG A 661 -12.68 -3.19 -0.85
N GLU A 662 -11.76 -2.24 -1.00
CA GLU A 662 -12.04 -0.94 -1.61
C GLU A 662 -12.55 -1.10 -3.04
N LYS A 663 -11.97 -2.03 -3.82
CA LYS A 663 -12.41 -2.29 -5.19
C LYS A 663 -13.82 -2.89 -5.26
N VAL A 664 -14.17 -3.78 -4.33
CA VAL A 664 -15.52 -4.35 -4.23
C VAL A 664 -16.53 -3.29 -3.80
N GLU A 665 -16.17 -2.46 -2.81
CA GLU A 665 -16.99 -1.33 -2.35
C GLU A 665 -17.19 -0.29 -3.47
N ILE A 666 -16.14 0.03 -4.24
CA ILE A 666 -16.24 0.89 -5.43
C ILE A 666 -17.19 0.27 -6.46
N ALA A 667 -17.07 -1.03 -6.76
CA ALA A 667 -17.98 -1.68 -7.71
C ALA A 667 -19.45 -1.62 -7.26
N ARG A 668 -19.72 -1.72 -5.95
CA ARG A 668 -21.05 -1.49 -5.38
C ARG A 668 -21.51 -0.05 -5.56
N LEU A 669 -20.68 0.92 -5.22
CA LEU A 669 -21.00 2.34 -5.40
C LEU A 669 -21.33 2.63 -6.87
N LEU A 670 -20.48 2.19 -7.79
CA LEU A 670 -20.71 2.29 -9.24
C LEU A 670 -22.02 1.62 -9.67
N TYR A 671 -22.37 0.46 -9.14
CA TYR A 671 -23.66 -0.17 -9.42
C TYR A 671 -24.84 0.63 -8.86
N GLU A 672 -24.73 1.21 -7.66
CA GLU A 672 -25.83 1.95 -7.02
C GLU A 672 -26.16 3.27 -7.70
N GLU A 673 -25.15 3.94 -8.29
CA GLU A 673 -25.30 5.15 -9.10
C GLU A 673 -26.05 4.90 -10.43
N LEU A 674 -26.23 3.64 -10.86
CA LEU A 674 -27.04 3.32 -12.03
C LEU A 674 -28.54 3.58 -11.78
N ASN A 675 -29.24 4.10 -12.80
CA ASN A 675 -30.70 4.11 -12.78
C ASN A 675 -31.29 2.67 -12.86
N GLU A 676 -32.55 2.51 -12.47
CA GLU A 676 -33.25 1.21 -12.40
C GLU A 676 -33.36 0.45 -13.74
N GLN A 677 -33.22 1.14 -14.87
CA GLN A 677 -33.22 0.50 -16.18
C GLN A 677 -31.83 -0.05 -16.52
N ASP A 678 -30.77 0.65 -16.16
CA ASP A 678 -29.39 0.25 -16.42
C ASP A 678 -28.88 -0.80 -15.43
N LYS A 679 -29.35 -0.78 -14.16
CA LYS A 679 -29.12 -1.87 -13.20
C LYS A 679 -29.53 -3.24 -13.76
N LYS A 680 -30.59 -3.31 -14.57
CA LYS A 680 -31.06 -4.55 -15.23
C LYS A 680 -30.15 -5.03 -16.35
N SER A 681 -29.32 -4.15 -16.88
CA SER A 681 -28.37 -4.44 -17.96
C SER A 681 -27.00 -4.86 -17.43
N VAL A 682 -26.77 -4.80 -16.11
CA VAL A 682 -25.56 -5.34 -15.46
C VAL A 682 -25.70 -6.85 -15.30
N THR A 683 -25.16 -7.59 -16.26
CA THR A 683 -25.34 -9.05 -16.36
C THR A 683 -24.55 -9.84 -15.32
N ASN A 684 -23.48 -9.28 -14.76
CA ASN A 684 -22.57 -9.93 -13.82
C ASN A 684 -22.72 -9.43 -12.36
N ILE A 685 -23.83 -8.77 -12.01
CA ILE A 685 -24.10 -8.31 -10.63
C ILE A 685 -23.99 -9.44 -9.57
N ASN A 686 -24.31 -10.68 -9.95
CA ASN A 686 -24.17 -11.84 -9.07
C ASN A 686 -22.71 -12.09 -8.65
N LYS A 687 -21.73 -11.74 -9.51
CA LYS A 687 -20.31 -11.82 -9.16
C LYS A 687 -20.00 -10.83 -8.05
N LEU A 688 -20.41 -9.56 -8.21
CA LEU A 688 -20.23 -8.53 -7.18
C LEU A 688 -20.88 -8.90 -5.85
N VAL A 689 -22.14 -9.35 -5.86
CA VAL A 689 -22.83 -9.81 -4.64
C VAL A 689 -22.10 -10.97 -3.97
N LYS A 690 -21.58 -11.93 -4.76
CA LYS A 690 -20.77 -13.02 -4.22
C LYS A 690 -19.48 -12.50 -3.59
N LEU A 691 -18.78 -11.57 -4.25
CA LEU A 691 -17.56 -10.96 -3.73
C LEU A 691 -17.83 -10.19 -2.44
N GLU A 692 -18.93 -9.46 -2.32
CA GLU A 692 -19.32 -8.80 -1.06
C GLU A 692 -19.58 -9.80 0.07
N GLN A 693 -20.24 -10.93 -0.24
CA GLN A 693 -20.47 -11.99 0.74
C GLN A 693 -19.15 -12.66 1.16
N ASP A 694 -18.25 -12.88 0.21
CA ASP A 694 -16.94 -13.46 0.48
C ASP A 694 -16.07 -12.46 1.28
N LEU A 695 -16.18 -11.15 1.00
CA LEU A 695 -15.50 -10.09 1.74
C LEU A 695 -16.01 -10.00 3.18
N ALA A 696 -17.33 -10.04 3.37
CA ALA A 696 -17.94 -10.03 4.70
C ALA A 696 -17.50 -11.26 5.52
N LYS A 697 -17.41 -12.44 4.91
CA LYS A 697 -16.87 -13.65 5.57
C LYS A 697 -15.39 -13.47 5.93
N LEU A 698 -14.60 -12.88 5.04
CA LEU A 698 -13.20 -12.54 5.30
C LEU A 698 -13.07 -11.48 6.39
N ASP A 699 -14.01 -10.56 6.52
CA ASP A 699 -13.96 -9.57 7.59
C ASP A 699 -14.28 -10.18 8.96
N GLU A 700 -15.22 -11.12 9.01
CA GLU A 700 -15.56 -11.85 10.23
C GLU A 700 -14.49 -12.87 10.65
N ARG A 701 -13.75 -13.45 9.69
CA ARG A 701 -12.90 -14.65 9.90
C ARG A 701 -11.47 -14.52 9.39
N GLY A 702 -11.14 -13.38 8.80
CA GLY A 702 -9.89 -13.15 8.10
C GLY A 702 -8.72 -12.92 9.03
N LEU A 703 -7.55 -13.29 8.52
CA LEU A 703 -6.27 -13.11 9.17
C LEU A 703 -5.53 -11.97 8.46
N ARG A 704 -5.07 -10.98 9.21
CA ARG A 704 -4.23 -9.91 8.66
C ARG A 704 -2.76 -10.24 8.87
N PHE A 705 -2.00 -10.13 7.79
CA PHE A 705 -0.55 -10.14 7.80
C PHE A 705 -0.02 -8.71 7.91
N LEU A 706 0.88 -8.49 8.86
CA LEU A 706 1.69 -7.28 8.94
C LEU A 706 3.15 -7.68 8.68
N HIS A 707 3.71 -7.27 7.55
CA HIS A 707 5.14 -7.43 7.30
C HIS A 707 5.91 -6.53 8.28
N LEU A 708 6.66 -7.14 9.20
CA LEU A 708 7.38 -6.43 10.26
C LEU A 708 8.78 -6.03 9.79
N SER A 709 9.50 -7.00 9.22
CA SER A 709 10.84 -6.80 8.64
C SER A 709 11.22 -8.01 7.79
N SER A 710 12.33 -7.91 7.04
CA SER A 710 13.03 -9.06 6.48
C SER A 710 14.48 -9.06 6.96
N TYR A 711 14.97 -10.21 7.42
CA TYR A 711 16.40 -10.45 7.61
C TYR A 711 17.02 -10.86 6.27
N SER A 712 18.17 -10.30 5.90
CA SER A 712 18.91 -10.72 4.70
C SER A 712 20.25 -11.32 5.09
N THR A 713 20.59 -12.45 4.46
CA THR A 713 21.92 -13.06 4.55
C THR A 713 22.98 -12.26 3.77
N GLY A 714 22.54 -11.38 2.86
CA GLY A 714 23.39 -10.66 1.91
C GLY A 714 23.80 -11.47 0.68
N LEU A 715 23.24 -12.66 0.50
CA LEU A 715 23.47 -13.55 -0.64
C LEU A 715 22.13 -13.91 -1.30
N SER A 716 22.19 -14.24 -2.58
CA SER A 716 21.06 -14.73 -3.37
C SER A 716 21.57 -15.75 -4.38
N SER A 717 20.73 -16.69 -4.77
CA SER A 717 21.05 -17.75 -5.73
C SER A 717 19.87 -17.97 -6.66
N GLU A 718 20.12 -17.94 -7.97
CA GLU A 718 19.10 -18.33 -8.96
C GLU A 718 18.62 -19.75 -8.71
N ASP A 719 19.50 -20.65 -8.28
CA ASP A 719 19.22 -22.07 -8.10
C ASP A 719 18.73 -22.42 -6.68
N GLY A 720 18.45 -21.43 -5.82
CA GLY A 720 18.03 -21.67 -4.44
C GLY A 720 19.18 -22.00 -3.48
N GLY A 721 18.84 -22.55 -2.30
CA GLY A 721 19.79 -23.06 -1.30
C GLY A 721 20.53 -22.01 -0.45
N VAL A 722 20.02 -20.78 -0.33
CA VAL A 722 20.68 -19.73 0.49
C VAL A 722 20.09 -19.60 1.89
N ALA A 723 18.77 -19.58 2.03
CA ALA A 723 18.06 -19.44 3.29
C ALA A 723 16.91 -20.46 3.32
N GLU A 724 17.20 -21.63 3.89
CA GLU A 724 16.35 -22.82 3.73
C GLU A 724 15.46 -23.02 4.96
N ILE A 725 15.98 -23.71 5.98
CA ILE A 725 15.20 -24.02 7.19
C ILE A 725 15.45 -22.99 8.29
N VAL A 726 14.37 -22.41 8.82
CA VAL A 726 14.39 -21.47 9.95
C VAL A 726 13.62 -22.01 11.15
N LYS A 727 14.18 -21.84 12.35
CA LYS A 727 13.51 -22.15 13.62
C LYS A 727 13.71 -21.08 14.67
N TYR A 728 12.66 -20.78 15.43
CA TYR A 728 12.70 -19.82 16.52
C TYR A 728 12.92 -20.46 17.90
N ASN A 729 13.81 -19.86 18.70
CA ASN A 729 14.06 -20.22 20.08
C ASN A 729 13.46 -19.19 21.04
N LYS A 730 12.37 -19.56 21.72
CA LYS A 730 11.70 -18.70 22.69
C LYS A 730 12.50 -18.39 23.96
N ASP A 731 13.45 -19.25 24.35
CA ASP A 731 14.23 -19.05 25.58
C ASP A 731 15.20 -17.87 25.46
N ASN A 732 15.65 -17.56 24.23
CA ASN A 732 16.63 -16.50 23.97
C ASN A 732 16.18 -15.47 22.90
N GLN A 733 14.99 -15.64 22.34
CA GLN A 733 14.38 -14.79 21.32
C GLN A 733 15.20 -14.69 20.03
N LYS A 734 15.82 -15.80 19.61
CA LYS A 734 16.62 -15.87 18.39
C LYS A 734 16.05 -16.88 17.41
N MET A 735 16.09 -16.56 16.13
CA MET A 735 15.95 -17.55 15.08
C MET A 735 17.31 -18.13 14.70
N TYR A 736 17.30 -19.39 14.29
CA TYR A 736 18.41 -20.17 13.77
C TYR A 736 18.06 -20.52 12.33
N LEU A 737 18.86 -20.04 11.40
CA LEU A 737 18.64 -20.17 9.96
C LEU A 737 19.74 -21.02 9.35
N VAL A 738 19.37 -22.06 8.61
CA VAL A 738 20.27 -22.79 7.71
C VAL A 738 20.60 -21.91 6.51
N ASN A 739 21.89 -21.73 6.28
CA ASN A 739 22.41 -21.05 5.10
C ASN A 739 23.30 -22.01 4.30
N GLY A 740 22.71 -22.76 3.36
CA GLY A 740 23.40 -23.73 2.52
C GLY A 740 24.55 -23.12 1.71
N ALA A 741 24.35 -21.94 1.13
CA ALA A 741 25.36 -21.22 0.34
C ALA A 741 26.69 -21.00 1.09
N THR A 742 26.64 -20.72 2.39
CA THR A 742 27.84 -20.54 3.23
C THR A 742 28.13 -21.72 4.15
N LYS A 743 27.26 -22.75 4.17
CA LYS A 743 27.35 -23.92 5.04
C LYS A 743 27.34 -23.53 6.53
N THR A 744 26.52 -22.54 6.89
CA THR A 744 26.48 -21.98 8.24
C THR A 744 25.09 -22.02 8.87
N ILE A 745 25.06 -21.92 10.21
CA ILE A 745 23.84 -21.52 10.94
C ILE A 745 23.95 -20.05 11.31
N ASP A 746 23.08 -19.23 10.74
CA ASP A 746 22.90 -17.85 11.12
C ASP A 746 22.02 -17.76 12.37
N ILE A 747 22.54 -17.14 13.43
CA ILE A 747 21.82 -16.88 14.68
C ILE A 747 21.43 -15.41 14.71
N VAL A 748 20.13 -15.15 14.68
CA VAL A 748 19.58 -13.79 14.53
C VAL A 748 18.58 -13.51 15.63
N LYS A 749 18.79 -12.42 16.38
CA LYS A 749 17.84 -11.97 17.40
C LYS A 749 16.64 -11.29 16.74
N ILE A 750 15.45 -11.59 17.25
CA ILE A 750 14.21 -10.87 16.93
C ILE A 750 13.87 -9.97 18.13
N ASN A 751 13.77 -8.66 17.90
CA ASN A 751 13.43 -7.68 18.92
C ASN A 751 11.90 -7.54 19.09
N LYS A 752 11.47 -6.82 20.12
CA LYS A 752 10.05 -6.66 20.45
C LYS A 752 9.25 -5.89 19.38
N ASP A 753 9.92 -5.04 18.62
CA ASP A 753 9.36 -4.29 17.49
C ASP A 753 9.35 -5.12 16.20
N GLY A 754 9.81 -6.38 16.23
CA GLY A 754 9.92 -7.23 15.05
C GLY A 754 11.18 -6.98 14.21
N SER A 755 12.05 -6.03 14.59
CA SER A 755 13.34 -5.82 13.93
C SER A 755 14.31 -6.97 14.20
N THR A 756 15.17 -7.28 13.24
CA THR A 756 16.16 -8.36 13.35
C THR A 756 17.57 -7.83 13.54
N LYS A 757 18.39 -8.58 14.28
CA LYS A 757 19.82 -8.30 14.44
C LYS A 757 20.62 -9.59 14.43
N LYS A 758 21.48 -9.77 13.43
CA LYS A 758 22.44 -10.89 13.38
C LYS A 758 23.32 -10.85 14.62
N ASP A 759 23.34 -11.94 15.36
CA ASP A 759 24.26 -12.13 16.50
C ASP A 759 25.58 -12.71 15.99
N LYS A 760 25.50 -13.84 15.27
CA LYS A 760 26.65 -14.48 14.64
C LYS A 760 26.23 -15.48 13.57
N SER A 761 27.21 -15.96 12.83
CA SER A 761 27.11 -17.08 11.89
C SER A 761 28.05 -18.19 12.36
N LEU A 762 27.58 -19.43 12.38
CA LEU A 762 28.33 -20.59 12.84
C LEU A 762 28.72 -21.48 11.66
N ASP A 763 30.01 -21.54 11.35
CA ASP A 763 30.54 -22.55 10.43
C ASP A 763 30.55 -23.92 11.10
N VAL A 764 29.66 -24.80 10.64
CA VAL A 764 29.53 -26.17 11.16
C VAL A 764 30.42 -27.18 10.42
N SER A 765 31.02 -26.80 9.28
CA SER A 765 31.72 -27.71 8.37
C SER A 765 32.94 -28.39 8.98
N ASN A 766 33.53 -27.78 10.01
CA ASN A 766 34.74 -28.25 10.68
C ASN A 766 34.49 -28.81 12.10
N MET A 767 33.23 -28.96 12.51
CA MET A 767 32.89 -29.37 13.88
C MET A 767 33.00 -30.88 14.13
N ILE A 768 32.94 -31.71 13.08
CA ILE A 768 33.04 -33.17 13.21
C ILE A 768 34.45 -33.64 12.82
N LYS A 769 35.06 -34.44 13.69
CA LYS A 769 36.35 -35.06 13.40
C LYS A 769 36.18 -36.26 12.46
N ASP A 770 37.08 -36.36 11.47
CA ASP A 770 37.15 -37.48 10.51
C ASP A 770 35.87 -37.63 9.64
N PHE A 771 35.20 -36.51 9.34
CA PHE A 771 33.99 -36.40 8.52
C PHE A 771 34.22 -35.39 7.40
N LYS A 772 33.86 -35.73 6.16
CA LYS A 772 33.96 -34.81 5.03
C LYS A 772 32.61 -34.15 4.82
N PHE A 773 32.51 -32.87 5.18
CA PHE A 773 31.26 -32.13 5.13
C PHE A 773 30.74 -32.00 3.70
N GLY A 774 29.54 -32.51 3.44
CA GLY A 774 28.78 -32.30 2.22
C GLY A 774 27.94 -31.04 2.34
N ASP A 775 26.83 -31.16 3.08
CA ASP A 775 25.83 -30.11 3.21
C ASP A 775 25.21 -29.99 4.62
N ILE A 776 24.48 -28.89 4.84
CA ILE A 776 23.64 -28.61 6.00
C ILE A 776 22.20 -28.43 5.51
N THR A 777 21.27 -29.21 6.06
CA THR A 777 19.93 -29.32 5.48
C THR A 777 18.85 -28.81 6.41
N SER A 778 18.94 -29.10 7.72
CA SER A 778 17.88 -28.75 8.66
C SER A 778 18.38 -28.40 10.05
N VAL A 779 17.54 -27.66 10.78
CA VAL A 779 17.77 -27.24 12.17
C VAL A 779 16.49 -27.42 12.98
N ASP A 780 16.62 -27.81 14.25
CA ASP A 780 15.53 -27.80 15.21
C ASP A 780 15.97 -27.45 16.64
N ILE A 781 15.03 -27.02 17.48
CA ILE A 781 15.33 -26.43 18.80
C ILE A 781 14.58 -27.16 19.91
N ASN A 782 15.32 -27.51 20.97
CA ASN A 782 14.77 -28.11 22.17
C ASN A 782 14.97 -27.20 23.38
N THR A 783 13.88 -26.61 23.88
CA THR A 783 13.90 -25.72 25.06
C THR A 783 13.95 -26.48 26.38
N LYS A 784 13.52 -27.75 26.42
CA LYS A 784 13.57 -28.59 27.63
C LYS A 784 15.00 -28.98 27.99
N GLN A 785 15.82 -29.28 26.98
CA GLN A 785 17.23 -29.66 27.11
C GLN A 785 18.20 -28.53 26.83
N LYS A 786 17.72 -27.41 26.28
CA LYS A 786 18.51 -26.25 25.85
C LYS A 786 19.53 -26.60 24.77
N LEU A 787 19.06 -27.30 23.73
CA LEU A 787 19.87 -27.76 22.61
C LEU A 787 19.33 -27.25 21.28
N VAL A 788 20.23 -27.11 20.32
CA VAL A 788 19.92 -26.95 18.89
C VAL A 788 20.46 -28.19 18.18
N ALA A 789 19.64 -28.85 17.37
CA ALA A 789 20.05 -29.95 16.51
C ALA A 789 20.21 -29.45 15.08
N VAL A 790 21.27 -29.87 14.40
CA VAL A 790 21.54 -29.54 13.00
C VAL A 790 21.85 -30.83 12.26
N SER A 791 21.12 -31.15 11.18
CA SER A 791 21.46 -32.25 10.27
C SER A 791 22.56 -31.83 9.31
N VAL A 792 23.53 -32.72 9.09
CA VAL A 792 24.63 -32.51 8.16
C VAL A 792 24.89 -33.78 7.34
N GLN A 793 25.02 -33.61 6.03
CA GLN A 793 25.31 -34.68 5.08
C GLN A 793 26.83 -34.86 4.90
N GLU A 794 27.26 -36.07 4.55
CA GLU A 794 28.65 -36.34 4.15
C GLU A 794 28.80 -36.11 2.64
N GLU A 795 29.94 -35.61 2.19
CA GLU A 795 30.17 -35.28 0.77
C GLU A 795 30.06 -36.50 -0.16
N ASP A 796 30.43 -37.69 0.33
CA ASP A 796 30.15 -38.97 -0.33
C ASP A 796 28.72 -39.38 0.04
N TYR A 797 27.84 -39.24 -0.95
CA TYR A 797 26.41 -39.55 -0.87
C TYR A 797 26.09 -40.99 -0.40
N THR A 798 27.08 -41.88 -0.34
CA THR A 798 26.92 -43.26 0.16
C THR A 798 27.25 -43.43 1.65
N LYS A 799 27.77 -42.38 2.32
CA LYS A 799 28.16 -42.43 3.72
C LYS A 799 27.10 -41.84 4.64
N SER A 800 27.09 -42.35 5.87
CA SER A 800 26.28 -41.82 6.95
C SER A 800 26.58 -40.34 7.22
N GLY A 801 25.53 -39.54 7.33
CA GLY A 801 25.58 -38.17 7.84
C GLY A 801 25.64 -38.12 9.37
N ALA A 802 25.39 -36.93 9.90
CA ALA A 802 25.39 -36.69 11.34
C ALA A 802 24.34 -35.66 11.78
N VAL A 803 23.99 -35.72 13.06
CA VAL A 803 23.34 -34.63 13.79
C VAL A 803 24.35 -33.98 14.73
N LEU A 804 24.50 -32.66 14.63
CA LEU A 804 25.24 -31.84 15.57
C LEU A 804 24.30 -31.34 16.66
N LEU A 805 24.61 -31.61 17.92
CA LEU A 805 23.96 -31.01 19.07
C LEU A 805 24.79 -29.84 19.56
N LEU A 806 24.23 -28.66 19.47
CA LEU A 806 24.83 -27.41 19.90
C LEU A 806 24.11 -26.87 21.15
N ASP A 807 24.82 -26.14 21.98
CA ASP A 807 24.18 -25.26 22.96
C ASP A 807 23.69 -23.96 22.29
N TYR A 808 22.99 -23.10 23.02
CA TYR A 808 22.47 -21.83 22.49
C TYR A 808 23.57 -20.83 22.08
N ASP A 809 24.79 -21.02 22.59
CA ASP A 809 25.97 -20.26 22.19
C ASP A 809 26.66 -20.89 20.97
N GLY A 810 26.10 -21.94 20.37
CA GLY A 810 26.65 -22.57 19.16
C GLY A 810 27.85 -23.47 19.41
N ASN A 811 28.17 -23.79 20.66
CA ASN A 811 29.25 -24.72 20.96
C ASN A 811 28.78 -26.15 20.73
N LEU A 812 29.62 -26.96 20.10
CA LEU A 812 29.35 -28.38 19.93
C LEU A 812 29.31 -29.09 21.28
N VAL A 813 28.14 -29.63 21.63
CA VAL A 813 27.95 -30.53 22.77
C VAL A 813 28.30 -31.95 22.35
N LYS A 814 27.79 -32.40 21.20
CA LYS A 814 28.01 -33.75 20.69
C LYS A 814 27.64 -33.88 19.21
N SER A 815 28.39 -34.66 18.46
CA SER A 815 27.97 -35.15 17.13
C SER A 815 27.52 -36.62 17.22
N ILE A 816 26.49 -36.98 16.47
CA ILE A 816 25.91 -38.33 16.44
C ILE A 816 25.73 -38.73 14.99
N SER A 817 26.35 -39.85 14.58
CA SER A 817 26.16 -40.40 13.24
C SER A 817 24.74 -40.95 13.08
N VAL A 818 24.11 -40.64 11.94
CA VAL A 818 22.74 -41.03 11.56
C VAL A 818 22.75 -41.75 10.20
N GLY A 819 21.59 -41.88 9.56
CA GLY A 819 21.45 -42.47 8.22
C GLY A 819 22.18 -41.67 7.14
N ILE A 820 21.99 -42.09 5.90
CA ILE A 820 22.64 -41.50 4.72
C ILE A 820 21.81 -40.32 4.24
N GLN A 821 22.46 -39.19 3.97
CA GLN A 821 21.80 -37.95 3.53
C GLN A 821 20.65 -37.52 4.45
N PRO A 822 20.94 -37.19 5.74
CA PRO A 822 19.92 -36.66 6.63
C PRO A 822 19.44 -35.30 6.11
N ASP A 823 18.21 -35.24 5.65
CA ASP A 823 17.61 -34.01 5.15
C ASP A 823 16.96 -33.24 6.31
N MET A 824 15.89 -33.78 6.88
CA MET A 824 15.18 -33.13 7.97
C MET A 824 15.61 -33.61 9.37
N VAL A 825 15.57 -32.70 10.36
CA VAL A 825 15.73 -33.03 11.80
C VAL A 825 14.60 -32.44 12.64
N THR A 826 14.09 -33.22 13.61
CA THR A 826 13.06 -32.75 14.55
C THR A 826 13.18 -33.35 15.95
N PHE A 827 12.83 -32.58 16.96
CA PHE A 827 12.66 -33.03 18.34
C PHE A 827 11.22 -33.46 18.61
N THR A 828 11.10 -34.56 19.35
CA THR A 828 9.83 -34.88 20.04
C THR A 828 9.49 -33.80 21.07
N GLU A 829 8.19 -33.50 21.22
CA GLU A 829 7.71 -32.47 22.16
C GLU A 829 8.17 -32.72 23.59
N ASP A 830 8.19 -33.98 24.06
CA ASP A 830 8.72 -34.33 25.40
C ASP A 830 10.21 -34.02 25.57
N GLY A 831 10.89 -33.75 24.46
CA GLY A 831 12.27 -33.37 24.36
C GLY A 831 13.21 -34.51 24.70
N ASN A 832 12.84 -35.79 24.49
CA ASN A 832 13.67 -36.97 24.79
C ASN A 832 14.23 -37.70 23.56
N HIS A 833 13.68 -37.42 22.37
CA HIS A 833 14.13 -37.99 21.11
C HIS A 833 14.37 -36.91 20.06
N ILE A 834 15.36 -37.17 19.20
CA ILE A 834 15.51 -36.54 17.88
C ILE A 834 15.21 -37.60 16.83
N ILE A 835 14.58 -37.16 15.74
CA ILE A 835 14.27 -37.99 14.59
C ILE A 835 14.81 -37.28 13.34
N THR A 836 15.46 -38.02 12.44
CA THR A 836 15.87 -37.51 11.13
C THR A 836 15.23 -38.29 10.00
N ALA A 837 14.87 -37.60 8.93
CA ALA A 837 14.60 -38.22 7.64
C ALA A 837 15.95 -38.34 6.92
N ASP A 838 16.27 -39.54 6.46
CA ASP A 838 17.55 -39.83 5.81
C ASP A 838 17.24 -40.34 4.39
N GLU A 839 17.37 -39.46 3.37
CA GLU A 839 16.86 -39.65 2.00
C GLU A 839 17.45 -40.90 1.35
N GLY A 840 18.78 -41.00 1.36
CA GLY A 840 19.52 -42.07 0.72
C GLY A 840 19.53 -42.00 -0.81
N GLU A 841 19.52 -40.81 -1.41
CA GLU A 841 19.40 -40.65 -2.87
C GLU A 841 20.62 -41.16 -3.64
N PRO A 842 20.43 -41.73 -4.85
CA PRO A 842 21.53 -42.20 -5.70
C PRO A 842 22.12 -41.04 -6.51
N ARG A 843 22.73 -40.03 -5.87
CA ARG A 843 23.20 -38.77 -6.50
C ARG A 843 23.98 -38.93 -7.83
N GLU A 844 24.70 -40.04 -8.04
CA GLU A 844 25.40 -40.33 -9.31
C GLU A 844 24.54 -41.02 -10.38
N GLY A 845 23.30 -41.37 -10.09
CA GLY A 845 22.32 -42.10 -10.90
C GLY A 845 22.34 -43.61 -10.69
N TYR A 846 21.65 -44.34 -11.59
CA TYR A 846 21.50 -45.80 -11.50
C TYR A 846 22.48 -46.55 -12.42
N GLY A 847 22.94 -47.74 -12.01
CA GLY A 847 23.76 -48.65 -12.83
C GLY A 847 24.71 -49.56 -12.05
N ASP A 848 25.36 -50.51 -12.73
CA ASP A 848 26.19 -51.58 -12.12
C ASP A 848 27.37 -51.08 -11.25
N SER A 849 27.82 -49.84 -11.46
CA SER A 849 28.95 -49.22 -10.74
C SER A 849 28.53 -48.08 -9.80
N LYS A 850 27.23 -47.82 -9.68
CA LYS A 850 26.67 -46.73 -8.85
C LYS A 850 25.97 -47.35 -7.64
N VAL A 851 25.96 -46.63 -6.53
CA VAL A 851 25.29 -47.10 -5.31
C VAL A 851 23.95 -46.43 -5.22
N ASP A 852 22.92 -47.22 -4.89
CA ASP A 852 21.59 -46.74 -4.52
C ASP A 852 21.46 -46.98 -3.00
N PRO A 853 21.74 -45.96 -2.17
CA PRO A 853 21.67 -46.10 -0.73
C PRO A 853 20.27 -46.46 -0.25
N LYS A 854 20.15 -46.88 1.01
CA LYS A 854 18.83 -47.12 1.60
C LYS A 854 18.35 -45.86 2.30
N GLY A 855 17.15 -45.40 1.94
CA GLY A 855 16.43 -44.43 2.73
C GLY A 855 16.06 -44.99 4.11
N SER A 856 16.08 -44.12 5.12
CA SER A 856 15.85 -44.52 6.52
C SER A 856 15.36 -43.38 7.40
N VAL A 857 15.01 -43.72 8.64
CA VAL A 857 14.79 -42.74 9.71
C VAL A 857 15.70 -43.08 10.88
N SER A 858 16.44 -42.10 11.38
CA SER A 858 17.28 -42.26 12.56
C SER A 858 16.59 -41.73 13.81
N ILE A 859 16.53 -42.56 14.85
CA ILE A 859 15.92 -42.22 16.16
C ILE A 859 17.03 -42.10 17.19
N ILE A 860 17.27 -40.90 17.71
CA ILE A 860 18.26 -40.65 18.76
C ILE A 860 17.52 -40.49 20.09
N ASN A 861 17.73 -41.43 21.01
CA ASN A 861 17.17 -41.35 22.36
C ASN A 861 18.25 -40.89 23.34
N PHE A 862 17.93 -39.86 24.13
CA PHE A 862 18.83 -39.33 25.15
C PHE A 862 18.22 -39.28 26.56
N LYS A 863 17.21 -40.11 26.86
CA LYS A 863 16.69 -40.35 28.23
C LYS A 863 17.78 -40.73 29.24
N ASN A 864 18.87 -41.33 28.77
CA ASN A 864 20.04 -41.70 29.58
C ASN A 864 21.14 -40.62 29.60
N GLY A 865 20.85 -39.41 29.15
CA GLY A 865 21.76 -38.27 29.00
C GLY A 865 22.36 -38.15 27.60
N VAL A 866 22.63 -36.91 27.18
CA VAL A 866 23.17 -36.54 25.86
C VAL A 866 24.49 -37.30 25.56
N ASP A 867 25.37 -37.44 26.55
CA ASP A 867 26.65 -38.16 26.41
C ASP A 867 26.49 -39.62 25.97
N LYS A 868 25.36 -40.26 26.29
CA LYS A 868 25.06 -41.65 25.94
C LYS A 868 24.16 -41.80 24.72
N ALA A 869 23.65 -40.70 24.19
CA ALA A 869 22.80 -40.67 23.00
C ALA A 869 23.48 -41.36 21.80
N LYS A 870 22.72 -42.20 21.10
CA LYS A 870 23.11 -42.85 19.85
C LYS A 870 21.88 -42.96 18.97
N ALA A 871 22.07 -42.90 17.65
CA ALA A 871 21.02 -43.18 16.69
C ALA A 871 20.74 -44.69 16.62
N ASN A 872 19.46 -45.04 16.51
CA ASN A 872 19.02 -46.29 15.92
C ASN A 872 18.44 -45.99 14.54
N ILE A 873 18.97 -46.64 13.51
CA ILE A 873 18.58 -46.42 12.11
C ILE A 873 17.54 -47.47 11.74
N VAL A 874 16.38 -47.03 11.26
CA VAL A 874 15.27 -47.89 10.82
C VAL A 874 15.08 -47.69 9.32
N ASP A 875 15.35 -48.72 8.52
CA ASP A 875 15.18 -48.70 7.06
C ASP A 875 13.89 -49.42 6.61
N PHE A 876 13.61 -49.38 5.30
CA PHE A 876 12.42 -50.01 4.72
C PHE A 876 12.63 -51.46 4.22
N THR A 877 13.71 -52.16 4.61
CA THR A 877 14.00 -53.53 4.13
C THR A 877 12.85 -54.51 4.39
N LYS A 878 12.07 -54.31 5.46
CA LYS A 878 10.89 -55.13 5.77
C LYS A 878 9.81 -55.06 4.69
N PHE A 879 9.79 -53.99 3.89
CA PHE A 879 8.82 -53.76 2.81
C PHE A 879 9.29 -54.26 1.45
N ASP A 880 10.53 -54.71 1.30
CA ASP A 880 11.04 -55.29 0.03
C ASP A 880 10.14 -56.44 -0.45
N SER A 881 9.72 -57.30 0.49
CA SER A 881 8.80 -58.41 0.22
C SER A 881 7.34 -58.01 -0.02
N LYS A 882 7.02 -56.72 0.16
CA LYS A 882 5.67 -56.13 0.02
C LYS A 882 5.57 -55.18 -1.19
N LYS A 883 6.56 -55.17 -2.09
CA LYS A 883 6.55 -54.31 -3.28
C LYS A 883 5.21 -54.34 -4.04
N ASP A 884 4.69 -55.53 -4.32
CA ASP A 884 3.41 -55.67 -5.04
C ASP A 884 2.21 -55.08 -4.27
N GLU A 885 2.22 -55.13 -2.93
CA GLU A 885 1.19 -54.52 -2.09
C GLU A 885 1.27 -52.99 -2.14
N LEU A 886 2.49 -52.43 -2.11
CA LEU A 886 2.70 -50.98 -2.24
C LEU A 886 2.22 -50.47 -3.60
N ILE A 887 2.60 -51.15 -4.68
CA ILE A 887 2.16 -50.86 -6.04
C ILE A 887 0.63 -50.91 -6.15
N ALA A 888 0.00 -51.94 -5.56
CA ALA A 888 -1.46 -52.07 -5.55
C ALA A 888 -2.15 -50.91 -4.79
N ASN A 889 -1.47 -50.34 -3.79
CA ASN A 889 -1.90 -49.15 -3.04
C ASN A 889 -1.45 -47.83 -3.68
N LYS A 890 -1.01 -47.85 -4.95
CA LYS A 890 -0.63 -46.65 -5.72
C LYS A 890 0.53 -45.87 -5.13
N VAL A 891 1.45 -46.56 -4.45
CA VAL A 891 2.79 -46.05 -4.13
C VAL A 891 3.64 -46.15 -5.38
N LEU A 892 4.26 -45.04 -5.79
CA LEU A 892 5.19 -45.00 -6.91
C LEU A 892 6.51 -45.66 -6.51
N LEU A 893 7.02 -46.55 -7.36
CA LEU A 893 8.35 -47.14 -7.18
C LEU A 893 9.08 -47.25 -8.52
N ASN A 894 10.41 -47.09 -8.58
CA ASN A 894 11.14 -47.34 -9.81
C ASN A 894 11.01 -48.83 -10.21
N LYS A 895 10.96 -49.07 -11.52
CA LYS A 895 10.94 -50.44 -12.05
C LYS A 895 12.25 -51.14 -11.71
N ASN A 896 12.13 -52.39 -11.26
CA ASN A 896 13.26 -53.26 -10.90
C ASN A 896 14.09 -52.82 -9.67
N THR A 897 13.65 -51.84 -8.87
CA THR A 897 14.24 -51.52 -7.56
C THR A 897 13.45 -52.16 -6.42
N ASN A 898 14.08 -52.29 -5.25
CA ASN A 898 13.39 -52.69 -4.01
C ASN A 898 12.95 -51.42 -3.26
N PRO A 899 11.79 -51.44 -2.57
CA PRO A 899 11.35 -50.34 -1.71
C PRO A 899 12.43 -49.78 -0.78
N SER A 900 13.33 -50.60 -0.22
CA SER A 900 14.35 -50.12 0.72
C SER A 900 15.42 -49.19 0.17
N VAL A 901 15.68 -49.23 -1.13
CA VAL A 901 16.60 -48.29 -1.81
C VAL A 901 15.84 -47.22 -2.59
N ASP A 902 14.55 -47.43 -2.82
CA ASP A 902 13.74 -46.56 -3.67
C ASP A 902 13.00 -45.49 -2.88
N LEU A 903 12.58 -45.79 -1.65
CA LEU A 903 11.86 -44.88 -0.78
C LEU A 903 12.86 -43.91 -0.12
N GLU A 904 12.68 -42.62 -0.40
CA GLU A 904 13.52 -41.49 0.05
C GLU A 904 12.71 -40.66 1.07
N PRO A 905 13.04 -40.72 2.37
CA PRO A 905 12.46 -39.86 3.41
C PRO A 905 12.95 -38.42 3.34
N GLU A 906 12.00 -37.49 3.13
CA GLU A 906 12.27 -36.04 3.07
C GLU A 906 11.94 -35.35 4.39
N TYR A 907 10.65 -35.35 4.76
CA TYR A 907 10.15 -34.55 5.89
C TYR A 907 9.42 -35.38 6.94
N ILE A 908 9.42 -34.90 8.19
CA ILE A 908 8.74 -35.57 9.30
C ILE A 908 7.82 -34.60 10.05
N THR A 909 6.59 -35.07 10.31
CA THR A 909 5.72 -34.48 11.34
C THR A 909 5.36 -35.52 12.39
N LEU A 910 5.08 -35.09 13.62
CA LEU A 910 4.88 -35.98 14.77
C LEU A 910 3.44 -35.94 15.26
N SER A 911 2.91 -37.08 15.71
CA SER A 911 1.66 -37.06 16.47
C SER A 911 1.81 -36.20 17.73
N SER A 912 0.73 -35.56 18.19
CA SER A 912 0.75 -34.67 19.36
C SER A 912 1.27 -35.34 20.63
N ASP A 913 1.10 -36.66 20.76
CA ASP A 913 1.58 -37.45 21.88
C ASP A 913 3.05 -37.90 21.72
N GLY A 914 3.69 -37.56 20.60
CA GLY A 914 5.08 -37.85 20.28
C GLY A 914 5.39 -39.34 20.08
N LYS A 915 4.38 -40.19 19.84
CA LYS A 915 4.57 -41.64 19.69
C LYS A 915 4.69 -42.10 18.24
N LYS A 916 4.11 -41.37 17.30
CA LYS A 916 4.19 -41.66 15.87
C LYS A 916 4.96 -40.54 15.17
N ALA A 917 5.80 -40.93 14.22
CA ALA A 917 6.32 -40.04 13.19
C ALA A 917 5.65 -40.38 11.86
N TYR A 918 5.17 -39.35 11.17
CA TYR A 918 4.67 -39.42 9.80
C TYR A 918 5.75 -38.86 8.89
N VAL A 919 6.15 -39.66 7.90
CA VAL A 919 7.33 -39.44 7.08
C VAL A 919 6.89 -39.28 5.64
N ALA A 920 7.19 -38.14 5.02
CA ALA A 920 6.97 -37.91 3.60
C ALA A 920 7.95 -38.77 2.79
N LEU A 921 7.43 -39.38 1.74
CA LEU A 921 8.18 -40.10 0.72
C LEU A 921 7.76 -39.50 -0.62
N GLN A 922 8.34 -38.34 -0.95
CA GLN A 922 7.80 -37.39 -1.93
C GLN A 922 7.65 -38.03 -3.32
N GLU A 923 8.74 -38.57 -3.86
CA GLU A 923 8.84 -39.22 -5.18
C GLU A 923 8.00 -40.49 -5.24
N ALA A 924 7.80 -41.12 -4.09
CA ALA A 924 6.99 -42.32 -3.91
C ALA A 924 5.51 -42.02 -3.63
N ASN A 925 5.09 -40.74 -3.73
CA ASN A 925 3.74 -40.24 -3.49
C ASN A 925 3.07 -40.80 -2.22
N ALA A 926 3.84 -40.98 -1.14
CA ALA A 926 3.40 -41.77 0.00
C ALA A 926 3.77 -41.14 1.35
N ILE A 927 3.06 -41.57 2.38
CA ILE A 927 3.40 -41.30 3.78
C ILE A 927 3.66 -42.63 4.49
N ALA A 928 4.82 -42.72 5.14
CA ALA A 928 5.12 -43.81 6.08
C ALA A 928 4.77 -43.40 7.51
N THR A 929 4.30 -44.35 8.31
CA THR A 929 4.08 -44.16 9.75
C THR A 929 5.06 -45.00 10.53
N LEU A 930 5.85 -44.35 11.38
CA LEU A 930 6.84 -44.94 12.26
C LEU A 930 6.34 -44.89 13.71
N ASP A 931 6.30 -46.03 14.37
CA ASP A 931 6.16 -46.10 15.83
C ASP A 931 7.53 -45.81 16.46
N ILE A 932 7.63 -44.69 17.18
CA ILE A 932 8.90 -44.20 17.74
C ILE A 932 9.36 -45.08 18.91
N GLU A 933 8.43 -45.63 19.70
CA GLU A 933 8.76 -46.45 20.87
C GLU A 933 9.23 -47.84 20.44
N ASN A 934 8.52 -48.46 19.49
CA ASN A 934 8.85 -49.77 18.94
C ASN A 934 9.94 -49.72 17.87
N GLN A 935 10.26 -48.52 17.36
CA GLN A 935 11.27 -48.28 16.32
C GLN A 935 10.99 -49.11 15.06
N GLU A 936 9.73 -49.07 14.61
CA GLU A 936 9.25 -49.86 13.48
C GLU A 936 8.21 -49.10 12.65
N PHE A 937 8.39 -49.11 11.34
CA PHE A 937 7.37 -48.64 10.41
C PHE A 937 6.15 -49.55 10.42
N THR A 938 5.00 -48.98 10.76
CA THR A 938 3.72 -49.72 10.84
C THR A 938 2.96 -49.73 9.52
N SER A 939 3.19 -48.75 8.65
CA SER A 939 2.50 -48.62 7.36
C SER A 939 3.25 -47.72 6.39
N ILE A 940 3.01 -47.95 5.10
CA ILE A 940 3.31 -47.04 3.98
C ILE A 940 2.03 -46.94 3.17
N LYS A 941 1.57 -45.73 2.87
CA LYS A 941 0.29 -45.48 2.22
C LYS A 941 0.47 -44.47 1.10
N GLY A 942 0.11 -44.87 -0.12
CA GLY A 942 0.08 -43.97 -1.27
C GLY A 942 -1.06 -42.96 -1.13
N LEU A 943 -0.79 -41.73 -1.57
CA LEU A 943 -1.72 -40.60 -1.55
C LEU A 943 -2.63 -40.58 -2.79
N GLY A 944 -2.27 -41.35 -3.82
CA GLY A 944 -3.02 -41.45 -5.07
C GLY A 944 -2.77 -40.26 -6.00
N PHE A 945 -3.79 -39.91 -6.78
CA PHE A 945 -3.67 -38.95 -7.87
C PHE A 945 -4.87 -38.00 -7.93
N LYS A 946 -4.60 -36.75 -8.32
CA LYS A 946 -5.59 -35.70 -8.52
C LYS A 946 -6.10 -35.71 -9.95
N ASP A 947 -7.41 -35.86 -10.12
CA ASP A 947 -8.04 -35.89 -11.44
C ASP A 947 -8.32 -34.48 -11.96
N HIS A 948 -7.53 -34.00 -12.94
CA HIS A 948 -7.67 -32.68 -13.54
C HIS A 948 -8.77 -32.59 -14.60
N SER A 949 -9.50 -33.69 -14.87
CA SER A 949 -10.69 -33.66 -15.74
C SER A 949 -11.93 -33.10 -15.02
N LYS A 950 -11.83 -32.87 -13.69
CA LYS A 950 -12.86 -32.27 -12.86
C LYS A 950 -12.68 -30.77 -12.80
N GLU A 951 -13.77 -30.02 -12.92
CA GLU A 951 -13.78 -28.55 -12.85
C GLU A 951 -13.09 -27.99 -11.60
N ALA A 952 -13.31 -28.61 -10.44
CA ALA A 952 -12.69 -28.20 -9.17
C ALA A 952 -11.14 -28.35 -9.14
N ASN A 953 -10.58 -29.04 -10.14
CA ASN A 953 -9.15 -29.32 -10.31
C ASN A 953 -8.64 -28.81 -11.66
N ALA A 954 -9.37 -27.93 -12.36
CA ALA A 954 -8.88 -27.27 -13.57
C ALA A 954 -7.52 -26.59 -13.35
N LEU A 955 -6.70 -26.51 -14.39
CA LEU A 955 -5.38 -25.89 -14.32
C LEU A 955 -5.02 -25.26 -15.66
N ASP A 956 -3.99 -24.43 -15.64
CA ASP A 956 -3.26 -24.12 -16.85
C ASP A 956 -2.06 -25.06 -17.01
N ALA A 957 -2.18 -26.02 -17.92
CA ALA A 957 -1.15 -27.02 -18.19
C ALA A 957 -0.20 -26.62 -19.33
N ILE A 958 -0.40 -25.46 -19.98
CA ILE A 958 0.24 -25.16 -21.25
C ILE A 958 0.99 -23.84 -21.15
N LYS A 959 2.25 -23.83 -21.61
CA LYS A 959 3.02 -22.60 -21.83
C LYS A 959 2.71 -22.00 -23.21
N ASP A 960 1.81 -21.02 -23.29
CA ASP A 960 1.44 -20.33 -24.53
C ASP A 960 1.33 -18.79 -24.43
N GLY A 961 1.75 -18.22 -23.31
CA GLY A 961 1.68 -16.80 -22.98
C GLY A 961 0.29 -16.33 -22.60
N LYS A 962 -0.61 -17.23 -22.16
CA LYS A 962 -1.98 -16.90 -21.77
C LYS A 962 -2.38 -17.70 -20.53
N ILE A 963 -3.29 -17.12 -19.75
CA ILE A 963 -3.95 -17.82 -18.66
C ILE A 963 -5.16 -18.57 -19.23
N ASN A 964 -5.13 -19.90 -19.16
CA ASN A 964 -6.22 -20.75 -19.62
C ASN A 964 -6.48 -21.92 -18.67
N ILE A 965 -7.02 -21.61 -17.49
CA ILE A 965 -7.41 -22.60 -16.49
C ILE A 965 -8.63 -23.37 -16.99
N LYS A 966 -8.42 -24.65 -17.36
CA LYS A 966 -9.48 -25.53 -17.87
C LYS A 966 -9.26 -26.98 -17.42
N THR A 967 -10.31 -27.79 -17.50
CA THR A 967 -10.18 -29.24 -17.27
C THR A 967 -9.26 -29.87 -18.32
N GLN A 968 -8.41 -30.79 -17.90
CA GLN A 968 -7.47 -31.51 -18.75
C GLN A 968 -7.54 -33.01 -18.47
N ASN A 969 -7.34 -33.84 -19.49
CA ASN A 969 -7.23 -35.29 -19.30
C ASN A 969 -5.83 -35.67 -18.78
N LEU A 970 -5.55 -35.23 -17.55
CA LEU A 970 -4.28 -35.35 -16.84
C LEU A 970 -4.54 -35.77 -15.39
N GLN A 971 -3.56 -36.41 -14.76
CA GLN A 971 -3.60 -36.73 -13.34
C GLN A 971 -2.41 -36.08 -12.61
N GLY A 972 -2.64 -35.30 -11.57
CA GLY A 972 -1.55 -34.75 -10.74
C GLY A 972 -1.12 -35.77 -9.67
N ILE A 973 0.17 -35.90 -9.42
CA ILE A 973 0.68 -36.80 -8.37
C ILE A 973 0.73 -36.01 -7.06
N TYR A 974 0.14 -36.54 -5.98
CA TYR A 974 0.27 -35.93 -4.65
C TYR A 974 1.66 -36.23 -4.08
N MET A 975 2.54 -35.24 -4.10
CA MET A 975 3.96 -35.36 -3.76
C MET A 975 4.31 -34.33 -2.68
N PRO A 976 4.25 -34.71 -1.39
CA PRO A 976 4.61 -33.82 -0.31
C PRO A 976 6.11 -33.70 -0.14
N ASP A 977 6.62 -32.47 -0.24
CA ASP A 977 7.92 -32.13 0.33
C ASP A 977 7.74 -31.91 1.86
N GLY A 978 7.21 -30.75 2.28
CA GLY A 978 6.92 -30.47 3.69
C GLY A 978 5.75 -31.27 4.29
N LEU A 979 5.67 -31.32 5.63
CA LEU A 979 4.50 -31.85 6.36
C LEU A 979 4.16 -31.03 7.60
N ALA A 980 2.85 -30.94 7.88
CA ALA A 980 2.34 -30.54 9.18
C ALA A 980 1.32 -31.55 9.70
N SER A 981 1.16 -31.62 11.02
CA SER A 981 0.06 -32.35 11.63
C SER A 981 -0.53 -31.57 12.78
N TYR A 982 -1.81 -31.81 13.04
CA TYR A 982 -2.52 -31.22 14.17
C TYR A 982 -3.66 -32.11 14.62
N ASP A 983 -4.05 -31.94 15.87
CA ASP A 983 -5.14 -32.66 16.48
C ASP A 983 -6.36 -31.76 16.65
N VAL A 984 -7.50 -32.24 16.19
CA VAL A 984 -8.78 -31.59 16.45
C VAL A 984 -9.84 -32.64 16.78
N ASN A 985 -10.63 -32.39 17.82
CA ASN A 985 -11.67 -33.30 18.30
C ASN A 985 -11.19 -34.75 18.59
N GLY A 986 -9.93 -34.89 19.04
CA GLY A 986 -9.35 -36.19 19.41
C GLY A 986 -8.90 -37.04 18.22
N LYS A 987 -8.72 -36.43 17.05
CA LYS A 987 -8.23 -37.08 15.83
C LYS A 987 -7.08 -36.28 15.23
N THR A 988 -6.05 -36.99 14.78
CA THR A 988 -4.88 -36.42 14.12
C THR A 988 -5.13 -36.30 12.63
N TYR A 989 -4.74 -35.17 12.07
CA TYR A 989 -4.74 -34.90 10.64
C TYR A 989 -3.34 -34.53 10.17
N ILE A 990 -3.01 -34.91 8.94
CA ILE A 990 -1.74 -34.58 8.29
C ILE A 990 -2.06 -33.64 7.12
N LEU A 991 -1.27 -32.59 6.96
CA LEU A 991 -1.37 -31.68 5.83
C LEU A 991 -0.15 -31.85 4.93
N THR A 992 -0.39 -31.87 3.62
CA THR A 992 0.62 -32.05 2.58
C THR A 992 0.58 -30.87 1.60
N PRO A 993 1.66 -30.11 1.42
CA PRO A 993 1.86 -29.22 0.29
C PRO A 993 2.32 -30.08 -0.91
N ASN A 994 1.58 -30.09 -2.02
CA ASN A 994 1.81 -31.06 -3.10
C ASN A 994 2.70 -30.46 -4.21
N GLU A 995 3.96 -30.19 -3.89
CA GLU A 995 4.96 -29.51 -4.74
C GLU A 995 5.18 -30.25 -6.07
N GLY A 996 5.80 -31.44 -6.01
CA GLY A 996 5.97 -32.32 -7.16
C GLY A 996 7.38 -32.56 -7.63
N ASP A 997 8.35 -32.92 -6.78
CA ASP A 997 9.70 -33.14 -7.30
C ASP A 997 9.87 -34.37 -8.22
N SER A 998 10.91 -34.34 -9.06
CA SER A 998 11.17 -35.38 -10.06
C SER A 998 12.57 -35.98 -9.86
N ARG A 999 12.73 -37.26 -10.17
CA ARG A 999 14.01 -37.95 -10.00
C ARG A 999 14.93 -37.69 -11.18
N GLU A 1000 15.93 -36.83 -10.99
CA GLU A 1000 16.92 -36.47 -12.01
C GLU A 1000 18.37 -36.67 -11.51
N TRP A 1001 18.84 -37.92 -11.50
CA TRP A 1001 20.16 -38.30 -10.98
C TRP A 1001 21.16 -38.69 -12.08
N GLY A 1002 22.21 -37.88 -12.25
CA GLY A 1002 23.23 -38.10 -13.27
C GLY A 1002 22.62 -38.11 -14.68
N ASP A 1003 22.66 -39.28 -15.35
CA ASP A 1003 22.03 -39.47 -16.68
C ASP A 1003 20.58 -40.00 -16.59
N TYR A 1004 20.06 -40.26 -15.40
CA TYR A 1004 18.69 -40.71 -15.18
C TYR A 1004 17.76 -39.51 -15.00
N SER A 1005 16.60 -39.56 -15.65
CA SER A 1005 15.48 -38.65 -15.39
C SER A 1005 14.18 -39.44 -15.52
N ASN A 1006 13.25 -39.31 -14.59
CA ASN A 1006 11.90 -39.88 -14.71
C ASN A 1006 10.90 -38.91 -15.37
N VAL A 1007 11.39 -37.82 -15.98
CA VAL A 1007 10.58 -36.85 -16.70
C VAL A 1007 10.46 -37.25 -18.18
N SER A 1008 9.24 -37.19 -18.71
CA SER A 1008 8.91 -37.27 -20.13
C SER A 1008 8.15 -36.03 -20.57
N LYS A 1009 7.99 -35.85 -21.89
CA LYS A 1009 7.25 -34.73 -22.48
C LYS A 1009 6.16 -35.23 -23.40
N VAL A 1010 4.94 -34.77 -23.13
CA VAL A 1010 3.77 -35.04 -23.99
C VAL A 1010 3.29 -33.76 -24.67
N LYS A 1011 2.61 -33.93 -25.79
CA LYS A 1011 2.04 -32.82 -26.57
C LYS A 1011 0.59 -32.61 -26.21
N ILE A 1012 0.26 -31.47 -25.60
CA ILE A 1012 -1.11 -31.03 -25.32
C ILE A 1012 -1.33 -29.72 -26.08
N ASP A 1013 -2.34 -29.68 -26.93
CA ASP A 1013 -2.60 -28.57 -27.87
C ASP A 1013 -1.34 -28.12 -28.66
N GLY A 1014 -0.46 -29.07 -28.98
CA GLY A 1014 0.79 -28.84 -29.74
C GLY A 1014 1.99 -28.35 -28.91
N LYS A 1015 1.80 -28.08 -27.63
CA LYS A 1015 2.81 -27.61 -26.66
C LYS A 1015 3.32 -28.75 -25.80
N ASN A 1016 4.57 -28.64 -25.35
CA ASN A 1016 5.18 -29.67 -24.51
C ASN A 1016 4.76 -29.46 -23.05
N VAL A 1017 4.36 -30.54 -22.40
CA VAL A 1017 4.02 -30.59 -20.97
C VAL A 1017 4.85 -31.69 -20.32
N GLU A 1018 5.49 -31.37 -19.20
CA GLU A 1018 6.32 -32.31 -18.43
C GLU A 1018 5.41 -33.25 -17.62
N VAL A 1019 5.64 -34.55 -17.77
CA VAL A 1019 4.87 -35.62 -17.13
C VAL A 1019 5.82 -36.73 -16.69
N LEU A 1020 5.39 -37.55 -15.74
CA LEU A 1020 6.10 -38.76 -15.34
C LEU A 1020 6.28 -39.72 -16.51
N ASP A 1021 7.48 -40.26 -16.69
CA ASP A 1021 7.77 -41.36 -17.58
C ASP A 1021 7.26 -42.68 -16.98
N THR A 1022 6.00 -43.02 -17.29
CA THR A 1022 5.34 -44.25 -16.83
C THR A 1022 6.06 -45.53 -17.26
N SER A 1023 6.96 -45.46 -18.25
CA SER A 1023 7.77 -46.61 -18.64
C SER A 1023 8.84 -46.97 -17.60
N LYS A 1024 9.18 -46.05 -16.68
CA LYS A 1024 10.18 -46.21 -15.62
C LYS A 1024 9.60 -46.46 -14.23
N GLN A 1025 8.32 -46.13 -14.00
CA GLN A 1025 7.67 -46.22 -12.70
C GLN A 1025 6.63 -47.35 -12.63
N ASP A 1026 6.61 -48.09 -11.52
CA ASP A 1026 5.48 -48.92 -11.08
C ASP A 1026 4.47 -48.08 -10.27
N GLY A 1027 3.24 -48.56 -10.11
CA GLY A 1027 2.18 -47.87 -9.34
C GLY A 1027 1.27 -46.96 -10.17
N VAL A 1028 1.60 -46.74 -11.44
CA VAL A 1028 0.83 -45.97 -12.43
C VAL A 1028 0.18 -46.84 -13.50
N ASP A 1029 -0.76 -46.25 -14.23
CA ASP A 1029 -1.29 -46.79 -15.51
C ASP A 1029 -0.48 -46.22 -16.68
N GLU A 1030 0.04 -47.07 -17.58
CA GLU A 1030 0.90 -46.66 -18.70
C GLU A 1030 0.17 -45.79 -19.74
N ASP A 1031 -1.16 -45.86 -19.82
CA ASP A 1031 -1.98 -45.11 -20.78
C ASP A 1031 -2.41 -43.72 -20.25
N VAL A 1032 -1.99 -43.34 -19.04
CA VAL A 1032 -2.35 -42.10 -18.37
C VAL A 1032 -1.14 -41.17 -18.26
N ASN A 1033 -1.36 -39.88 -18.48
CA ASN A 1033 -0.34 -38.84 -18.32
C ASN A 1033 -0.41 -38.26 -16.91
N TYR A 1034 0.68 -38.38 -16.15
CA TYR A 1034 0.76 -37.88 -14.79
C TYR A 1034 1.63 -36.62 -14.70
N LEU A 1035 1.07 -35.52 -14.22
CA LEU A 1035 1.83 -34.32 -13.88
C LEU A 1035 2.54 -34.54 -12.55
N PHE A 1036 3.75 -33.99 -12.47
CA PHE A 1036 4.43 -33.83 -11.19
C PHE A 1036 3.70 -32.79 -10.34
N GLY A 1037 3.44 -33.14 -9.08
CA GLY A 1037 2.75 -32.28 -8.13
C GLY A 1037 1.22 -32.26 -8.28
N GLY A 1038 0.58 -31.83 -7.19
CA GLY A 1038 -0.88 -31.68 -7.11
C GLY A 1038 -1.35 -30.24 -7.31
N ARG A 1039 -0.43 -29.28 -7.39
CA ARG A 1039 -0.68 -27.81 -7.49
C ARG A 1039 -1.68 -27.30 -6.44
N SER A 1040 -1.60 -27.87 -5.24
CA SER A 1040 -2.57 -27.71 -4.15
C SER A 1040 -1.94 -28.13 -2.83
N PHE A 1041 -2.66 -27.94 -1.74
CA PHE A 1041 -2.39 -28.66 -0.50
C PHE A 1041 -3.59 -29.55 -0.14
N SER A 1042 -3.34 -30.61 0.62
CA SER A 1042 -4.37 -31.55 1.06
C SER A 1042 -4.35 -31.78 2.58
N ILE A 1043 -5.49 -32.21 3.13
CA ILE A 1043 -5.63 -32.64 4.54
C ILE A 1043 -6.05 -34.11 4.55
N TRP A 1044 -5.35 -34.94 5.31
CA TRP A 1044 -5.54 -36.39 5.40
C TRP A 1044 -5.88 -36.79 6.83
N ASP A 1045 -6.77 -37.77 6.98
CA ASP A 1045 -6.95 -38.50 8.23
C ASP A 1045 -5.72 -39.35 8.54
N ALA A 1046 -5.04 -39.09 9.66
CA ALA A 1046 -3.77 -39.71 10.00
C ALA A 1046 -3.82 -41.24 10.19
N ASP A 1047 -4.98 -41.80 10.55
CA ASP A 1047 -5.12 -43.24 10.81
C ASP A 1047 -5.54 -44.01 9.55
N THR A 1048 -6.36 -43.40 8.69
CA THR A 1048 -6.91 -44.06 7.50
C THR A 1048 -6.23 -43.67 6.20
N MET A 1049 -5.47 -42.56 6.18
CA MET A 1049 -4.97 -41.89 4.98
C MET A 1049 -6.08 -41.53 3.97
N THR A 1050 -7.28 -41.26 4.45
CA THR A 1050 -8.36 -40.74 3.60
C THR A 1050 -8.22 -39.23 3.45
N GLN A 1051 -8.26 -38.73 2.21
CA GLN A 1051 -8.27 -37.29 1.93
C GLN A 1051 -9.59 -36.67 2.43
N ILE A 1052 -9.47 -35.65 3.28
CA ILE A 1052 -10.58 -34.93 3.90
C ILE A 1052 -10.86 -33.63 3.15
N PHE A 1053 -9.80 -32.98 2.69
CA PHE A 1053 -9.84 -31.74 1.94
C PHE A 1053 -8.68 -31.70 0.93
N ASP A 1054 -8.92 -31.04 -0.20
CA ASP A 1054 -7.90 -30.62 -1.16
C ASP A 1054 -8.25 -29.21 -1.62
N SER A 1055 -7.25 -28.34 -1.76
CA SER A 1055 -7.49 -26.97 -2.23
C SER A 1055 -7.87 -26.87 -3.70
N GLY A 1056 -7.91 -27.97 -4.45
CA GLY A 1056 -8.39 -27.98 -5.82
C GLY A 1056 -7.55 -27.05 -6.71
N SER A 1057 -8.21 -26.22 -7.51
CA SER A 1057 -7.58 -25.22 -8.38
C SER A 1057 -7.27 -23.89 -7.68
N ASP A 1058 -7.35 -23.83 -6.35
CA ASP A 1058 -7.24 -22.58 -5.61
C ASP A 1058 -5.96 -21.82 -5.95
N PHE A 1059 -4.80 -22.47 -5.95
CA PHE A 1059 -3.52 -21.78 -6.16
C PHE A 1059 -3.42 -21.20 -7.57
N GLU A 1060 -3.83 -21.95 -8.59
CA GLU A 1060 -3.92 -21.49 -9.98
C GLU A 1060 -4.88 -20.29 -10.09
N THR A 1061 -6.07 -20.39 -9.50
CA THR A 1061 -7.11 -19.37 -9.62
C THR A 1061 -6.72 -18.10 -8.86
N ILE A 1062 -6.22 -18.21 -7.64
CA ILE A 1062 -5.85 -17.07 -6.79
C ILE A 1062 -4.66 -16.33 -7.39
N THR A 1063 -3.63 -17.05 -7.84
CA THR A 1063 -2.45 -16.41 -8.43
C THR A 1063 -2.76 -15.76 -9.78
N SER A 1064 -3.60 -16.38 -10.61
CA SER A 1064 -4.04 -15.77 -11.87
C SER A 1064 -4.94 -14.55 -11.66
N ASP A 1065 -5.78 -14.56 -10.62
CA ASP A 1065 -6.65 -13.45 -10.27
C ASP A 1065 -5.88 -12.25 -9.69
N LEU A 1066 -4.93 -12.50 -8.77
CA LEU A 1066 -4.22 -11.42 -8.07
C LEU A 1066 -2.96 -10.94 -8.80
N TYR A 1067 -2.27 -11.83 -9.50
CA TYR A 1067 -1.02 -11.55 -10.21
C TYR A 1067 -1.05 -12.10 -11.66
N PRO A 1068 -2.03 -11.70 -12.49
CA PRO A 1068 -2.23 -12.26 -13.83
C PRO A 1068 -1.01 -12.10 -14.74
N GLU A 1069 -0.22 -11.04 -14.59
CA GLU A 1069 0.96 -10.80 -15.42
C GLU A 1069 2.13 -11.73 -15.06
N TYR A 1070 2.10 -12.32 -13.86
CA TYR A 1070 3.15 -13.16 -13.29
C TYR A 1070 2.64 -14.57 -12.92
N PHE A 1071 1.48 -14.93 -13.46
CA PHE A 1071 0.83 -16.21 -13.20
C PHE A 1071 1.74 -17.35 -13.63
N ASN A 1072 1.93 -18.35 -12.75
CA ASN A 1072 2.86 -19.47 -12.96
C ASN A 1072 4.25 -19.02 -13.45
N SER A 1073 4.74 -17.86 -13.00
CA SER A 1073 6.14 -17.45 -13.22
C SER A 1073 7.10 -18.17 -12.29
N SER A 1074 8.35 -18.31 -12.73
CA SER A 1074 9.45 -18.86 -11.93
C SER A 1074 10.01 -17.81 -10.97
N HIS A 1075 10.85 -18.22 -10.03
CA HIS A 1075 11.58 -17.27 -9.19
C HIS A 1075 12.67 -16.50 -9.97
N LYS A 1076 13.23 -17.10 -11.05
CA LYS A 1076 14.31 -16.51 -11.88
C LYS A 1076 13.80 -15.42 -12.83
N GLU A 1077 12.68 -15.69 -13.49
CA GLU A 1077 12.18 -14.87 -14.59
C GLU A 1077 10.71 -14.53 -14.38
N LEU A 1078 10.39 -13.25 -14.51
CA LEU A 1078 9.03 -12.72 -14.55
C LEU A 1078 8.38 -12.94 -15.93
N GLU A 1079 8.36 -14.19 -16.37
CA GLU A 1079 7.67 -14.61 -17.59
C GLU A 1079 6.35 -15.27 -17.20
N LEU A 1080 5.25 -14.71 -17.69
CA LEU A 1080 3.92 -15.31 -17.62
C LEU A 1080 3.99 -16.78 -18.05
N ASP A 1081 3.31 -17.65 -17.31
CA ASP A 1081 3.05 -19.07 -17.59
C ASP A 1081 4.27 -20.00 -17.78
N ASN A 1082 5.48 -19.53 -17.44
CA ASN A 1082 6.70 -20.31 -17.67
C ASN A 1082 6.77 -21.63 -16.87
N ARG A 1083 5.99 -21.79 -15.80
CA ARG A 1083 5.77 -23.02 -15.03
C ARG A 1083 4.47 -23.77 -15.37
N SER A 1084 3.56 -23.22 -16.20
CA SER A 1084 2.29 -23.88 -16.54
C SER A 1084 2.49 -25.24 -17.22
N GLY A 1085 3.48 -25.36 -18.11
CA GLY A 1085 3.87 -26.64 -18.72
C GLY A 1085 4.64 -27.59 -17.81
N LYS A 1086 4.84 -27.24 -16.53
CA LYS A 1086 5.67 -27.93 -15.53
C LYS A 1086 4.85 -28.24 -14.26
N LYS A 1087 5.34 -27.85 -13.07
CA LYS A 1087 4.72 -28.06 -11.76
C LYS A 1087 3.82 -26.88 -11.30
N GLY A 1088 3.73 -25.78 -12.06
CA GLY A 1088 2.82 -24.66 -11.75
C GLY A 1088 3.29 -23.81 -10.55
N PRO A 1089 2.43 -23.56 -9.53
CA PRO A 1089 2.78 -22.73 -8.38
C PRO A 1089 3.82 -23.30 -7.39
N GLU A 1090 3.97 -24.63 -7.32
CA GLU A 1090 4.93 -25.36 -6.46
C GLU A 1090 4.82 -25.00 -4.96
N PRO A 1091 3.81 -25.57 -4.25
CA PRO A 1091 3.69 -25.40 -2.80
C PRO A 1091 4.68 -26.28 -2.05
N GLU A 1092 5.59 -25.67 -1.28
CA GLU A 1092 6.78 -26.32 -0.71
C GLU A 1092 6.58 -26.75 0.75
N ASP A 1093 6.45 -25.78 1.66
CA ASP A 1093 6.30 -26.04 3.08
C ASP A 1093 4.91 -25.66 3.60
N ILE A 1094 4.51 -26.31 4.68
CA ILE A 1094 3.27 -26.07 5.39
C ILE A 1094 3.49 -26.01 6.90
N LYS A 1095 2.86 -25.03 7.56
CA LYS A 1095 2.83 -24.91 9.02
C LYS A 1095 1.43 -24.61 9.53
N VAL A 1096 1.17 -25.09 10.74
CA VAL A 1096 -0.12 -24.89 11.43
C VAL A 1096 0.09 -23.99 12.64
N GLY A 1097 -0.82 -23.03 12.84
CA GLY A 1097 -0.81 -22.13 13.99
C GLY A 1097 -2.22 -21.89 14.53
N GLU A 1098 -2.34 -21.74 15.84
CA GLU A 1098 -3.58 -21.30 16.49
C GLU A 1098 -3.51 -19.80 16.77
N ILE A 1099 -4.54 -19.07 16.35
CA ILE A 1099 -4.66 -17.62 16.50
C ILE A 1099 -6.07 -17.32 16.98
N ASP A 1100 -6.19 -16.73 18.16
CA ASP A 1100 -7.48 -16.38 18.79
C ASP A 1100 -8.49 -17.54 18.79
N GLY A 1101 -8.01 -18.74 19.13
CA GLY A 1101 -8.83 -19.96 19.25
C GLY A 1101 -9.25 -20.62 17.93
N GLU A 1102 -8.75 -20.15 16.79
CA GLU A 1102 -8.92 -20.81 15.49
C GLU A 1102 -7.59 -21.29 14.93
N THR A 1103 -7.65 -22.39 14.17
CA THR A 1103 -6.48 -23.05 13.61
C THR A 1103 -6.33 -22.68 12.14
N TYR A 1104 -5.12 -22.29 11.74
CA TYR A 1104 -4.77 -21.89 10.39
C TYR A 1104 -3.64 -22.75 9.84
N ALA A 1105 -3.71 -23.06 8.54
CA ALA A 1105 -2.60 -23.58 7.74
C ALA A 1105 -1.97 -22.43 6.93
N PHE A 1106 -0.64 -22.39 6.90
CA PHE A 1106 0.17 -21.50 6.09
C PHE A 1106 0.97 -22.35 5.12
N VAL A 1107 0.83 -22.10 3.81
CA VAL A 1107 1.46 -22.87 2.74
C VAL A 1107 2.35 -21.94 1.92
N GLY A 1108 3.66 -22.20 1.90
CA GLY A 1108 4.63 -21.43 1.12
C GLY A 1108 4.59 -21.85 -0.35
N LEU A 1109 4.69 -20.89 -1.27
CA LEU A 1109 4.86 -21.15 -2.70
C LEU A 1109 6.28 -20.77 -3.12
N GLU A 1110 7.00 -21.71 -3.71
CA GLU A 1110 8.42 -21.53 -4.05
C GLU A 1110 8.57 -20.65 -5.32
N ARG A 1111 7.71 -20.84 -6.34
CA ARG A 1111 7.92 -20.22 -7.66
C ARG A 1111 7.42 -18.78 -7.75
N ILE A 1112 6.11 -18.60 -7.79
CA ILE A 1112 5.51 -17.26 -7.84
C ILE A 1112 5.79 -16.50 -6.52
N GLY A 1113 6.11 -17.23 -5.45
CA GLY A 1113 6.40 -16.69 -4.13
C GLY A 1113 5.14 -16.57 -3.27
N GLY A 1114 5.33 -16.17 -2.02
CA GLY A 1114 4.24 -15.86 -1.10
C GLY A 1114 3.67 -17.05 -0.34
N ILE A 1115 2.68 -16.76 0.49
CA ILE A 1115 2.13 -17.68 1.50
C ILE A 1115 0.61 -17.67 1.40
N MET A 1116 0.04 -18.84 1.09
CA MET A 1116 -1.39 -19.09 1.11
C MET A 1116 -1.83 -19.43 2.54
N SER A 1117 -2.95 -18.86 2.98
CA SER A 1117 -3.49 -19.08 4.33
C SER A 1117 -4.89 -19.67 4.27
N TYR A 1118 -5.15 -20.69 5.09
CA TYR A 1118 -6.45 -21.37 5.18
C TYR A 1118 -6.87 -21.52 6.64
N ASN A 1119 -8.14 -21.30 6.94
CA ASN A 1119 -8.70 -21.69 8.22
C ASN A 1119 -9.05 -23.19 8.17
N ILE A 1120 -8.50 -23.95 9.10
CA ILE A 1120 -8.64 -25.41 9.19
C ILE A 1120 -9.24 -25.84 10.54
N THR A 1121 -9.84 -24.90 11.28
CA THR A 1121 -10.44 -25.17 12.61
C THR A 1121 -11.42 -26.34 12.55
N ASP A 1122 -12.20 -26.42 11.47
CA ASP A 1122 -12.93 -27.62 11.08
C ASP A 1122 -12.38 -28.13 9.75
N PRO A 1123 -11.62 -29.25 9.73
CA PRO A 1123 -10.99 -29.76 8.52
C PRO A 1123 -11.97 -30.06 7.39
N GLN A 1124 -13.23 -30.41 7.72
CA GLN A 1124 -14.26 -30.68 6.71
C GLN A 1124 -14.83 -29.40 6.08
N ASN A 1125 -14.67 -28.27 6.75
CA ASN A 1125 -15.14 -26.96 6.31
C ASN A 1125 -13.96 -25.99 6.18
N THR A 1126 -12.84 -26.49 5.63
CA THR A 1126 -11.64 -25.69 5.35
C THR A 1126 -11.95 -24.62 4.29
N PHE A 1127 -11.45 -23.40 4.49
CA PHE A 1127 -11.63 -22.31 3.53
C PHE A 1127 -10.40 -21.39 3.46
N PHE A 1128 -10.20 -20.81 2.27
CA PHE A 1128 -9.14 -19.83 2.00
C PHE A 1128 -9.36 -18.54 2.78
N VAL A 1129 -8.27 -17.97 3.30
CA VAL A 1129 -8.27 -16.77 4.13
C VAL A 1129 -7.54 -15.62 3.44
N ASP A 1130 -6.28 -15.81 3.07
CA ASP A 1130 -5.47 -14.75 2.45
C ASP A 1130 -4.30 -15.33 1.66
N TYR A 1131 -3.74 -14.53 0.76
CA TYR A 1131 -2.50 -14.82 0.05
C TYR A 1131 -1.60 -13.59 0.10
N ILE A 1132 -0.57 -13.67 0.94
CA ILE A 1132 0.43 -12.60 1.07
C ILE A 1132 1.62 -12.93 0.19
N ASN A 1133 2.04 -11.99 -0.66
CA ASN A 1133 3.23 -12.13 -1.47
C ASN A 1133 4.07 -10.84 -1.38
N THR A 1134 5.29 -10.97 -0.84
CA THR A 1134 6.25 -9.87 -0.64
C THR A 1134 7.33 -9.83 -1.71
N ARG A 1135 7.17 -10.58 -2.81
CA ARG A 1135 8.01 -10.47 -3.99
C ARG A 1135 7.86 -9.10 -4.64
N ASP A 1136 8.97 -8.53 -5.07
CA ASP A 1136 8.97 -7.31 -5.87
C ASP A 1136 9.00 -7.69 -7.36
N PHE A 1137 7.94 -7.31 -8.07
CA PHE A 1137 7.74 -7.62 -9.48
C PHE A 1137 8.29 -6.55 -10.44
N SER A 1138 9.00 -5.54 -9.93
CA SER A 1138 9.64 -4.50 -10.75
C SER A 1138 10.85 -4.99 -11.55
N GLY A 1139 11.40 -6.15 -11.19
CA GLY A 1139 12.51 -6.78 -11.89
C GLY A 1139 12.66 -8.26 -11.55
N ASN A 1140 13.45 -8.96 -12.36
CA ASN A 1140 13.80 -10.34 -12.05
C ASN A 1140 14.54 -10.40 -10.71
N MET A 1141 14.18 -11.41 -9.91
CA MET A 1141 14.79 -11.70 -8.62
C MET A 1141 14.88 -10.50 -7.65
N GLN A 1142 13.78 -9.76 -7.47
CA GLN A 1142 13.66 -8.72 -6.46
C GLN A 1142 12.69 -9.11 -5.33
N GLY A 1143 12.97 -8.61 -4.11
CA GLY A 1143 12.17 -8.90 -2.92
C GLY A 1143 12.39 -10.30 -2.35
N ASP A 1144 11.36 -10.83 -1.70
CA ASP A 1144 11.36 -12.15 -1.06
C ASP A 1144 10.98 -13.26 -2.08
N LEU A 1145 11.85 -14.26 -2.27
CA LEU A 1145 11.74 -15.26 -3.35
C LEU A 1145 12.08 -16.68 -2.88
N GLY A 1146 11.27 -17.67 -3.28
CA GLY A 1146 11.52 -19.09 -3.00
C GLY A 1146 11.19 -19.46 -1.56
N VAL A 1147 9.92 -19.41 -1.15
CA VAL A 1147 9.57 -19.79 0.23
C VAL A 1147 9.86 -21.27 0.43
N GLU A 1148 10.86 -21.56 1.25
CA GLU A 1148 11.39 -22.91 1.53
C GLU A 1148 10.95 -23.40 2.90
N GLY A 1149 11.15 -22.57 3.92
CA GLY A 1149 10.95 -22.95 5.31
C GLY A 1149 10.03 -21.98 6.03
N LEU A 1150 9.00 -22.51 6.69
CA LEU A 1150 8.09 -21.73 7.53
C LEU A 1150 8.28 -22.02 9.02
N ASN A 1151 8.13 -21.01 9.87
CA ASN A 1151 8.07 -21.19 11.32
C ASN A 1151 7.00 -20.30 11.97
N PHE A 1152 5.94 -20.93 12.48
CA PHE A 1152 4.92 -20.25 13.26
C PHE A 1152 5.37 -20.09 14.72
N ILE A 1153 5.14 -18.90 15.29
CA ILE A 1153 5.45 -18.55 16.67
C ILE A 1153 4.15 -18.10 17.33
N SER A 1154 3.73 -18.79 18.39
CA SER A 1154 2.53 -18.43 19.14
C SER A 1154 2.65 -17.06 19.82
N GLU A 1155 1.52 -16.44 20.15
CA GLU A 1155 1.47 -15.18 20.91
C GLU A 1155 2.32 -15.23 22.19
N SER A 1156 2.20 -16.32 22.95
CA SER A 1156 2.89 -16.49 24.24
C SER A 1156 4.39 -16.63 24.13
N ASP A 1157 4.88 -17.12 22.99
CA ASP A 1157 6.30 -17.35 22.74
C ASP A 1157 6.94 -16.20 21.94
N SER A 1158 6.13 -15.36 21.31
CA SER A 1158 6.57 -14.30 20.42
C SER A 1158 7.18 -13.09 21.16
N PRO A 1159 8.27 -12.50 20.65
CA PRO A 1159 8.88 -11.32 21.26
C PRO A 1159 8.03 -10.06 21.07
N THR A 1160 7.15 -10.03 20.05
CA THR A 1160 6.27 -8.89 19.76
C THR A 1160 4.99 -8.90 20.60
N GLY A 1161 4.73 -9.99 21.32
CA GLY A 1161 3.46 -10.20 22.03
C GLY A 1161 2.26 -10.45 21.12
N LYS A 1162 2.50 -10.76 19.84
CA LYS A 1162 1.49 -11.20 18.86
C LYS A 1162 1.98 -12.46 18.16
N PRO A 1163 1.09 -13.35 17.67
CA PRO A 1163 1.51 -14.48 16.84
C PRO A 1163 2.34 -14.01 15.64
N MET A 1164 3.34 -14.77 15.26
CA MET A 1164 4.22 -14.45 14.13
C MET A 1164 4.40 -15.65 13.20
N LEU A 1165 4.71 -15.36 11.94
CA LEU A 1165 5.17 -16.34 10.96
C LEU A 1165 6.51 -15.88 10.37
N LEU A 1166 7.51 -16.75 10.42
CA LEU A 1166 8.77 -16.59 9.69
C LEU A 1166 8.67 -17.36 8.38
N ALA A 1167 9.16 -16.78 7.30
CA ALA A 1167 9.29 -17.44 6.00
C ALA A 1167 10.71 -17.25 5.46
N ALA A 1168 11.46 -18.35 5.37
CA ALA A 1168 12.78 -18.38 4.76
C ALA A 1168 12.64 -18.50 3.25
N ASN A 1169 13.32 -17.61 2.54
CA ASN A 1169 13.22 -17.41 1.11
C ASN A 1169 14.57 -17.77 0.45
N GLU A 1170 14.68 -18.99 -0.04
CA GLU A 1170 15.95 -19.62 -0.39
C GLU A 1170 16.67 -19.00 -1.59
N VAL A 1171 15.92 -18.42 -2.54
CA VAL A 1171 16.47 -17.77 -3.74
C VAL A 1171 16.99 -16.38 -3.40
N SER A 1172 16.21 -15.61 -2.63
CA SER A 1172 16.59 -14.25 -2.20
C SER A 1172 17.57 -14.23 -1.02
N GLY A 1173 17.75 -15.37 -0.33
CA GLY A 1173 18.55 -15.45 0.89
C GLY A 1173 18.01 -14.58 2.03
N THR A 1174 16.69 -14.44 2.13
CA THR A 1174 16.02 -13.63 3.14
C THR A 1174 15.15 -14.47 4.08
N VAL A 1175 14.77 -13.90 5.22
CA VAL A 1175 13.70 -14.42 6.07
C VAL A 1175 12.72 -13.29 6.31
N SER A 1176 11.49 -13.41 5.81
CA SER A 1176 10.40 -12.46 6.04
C SER A 1176 9.74 -12.73 7.39
N LEU A 1177 9.44 -11.67 8.15
CA LEU A 1177 8.77 -11.74 9.45
C LEU A 1177 7.39 -11.11 9.35
N PHE A 1178 6.35 -11.89 9.61
CA PHE A 1178 4.97 -11.42 9.62
C PHE A 1178 4.39 -11.46 11.04
N GLY A 1179 3.81 -10.36 11.48
CA GLY A 1179 2.89 -10.33 12.63
C GLY A 1179 1.48 -10.70 12.16
N LEU A 1180 0.78 -11.50 12.96
CA LEU A 1180 -0.54 -12.02 12.61
C LEU A 1180 -1.59 -11.55 13.62
N SER A 1181 -2.77 -11.16 13.13
CA SER A 1181 -3.90 -10.80 13.98
C SER A 1181 -5.22 -11.04 13.27
N LYS A 1182 -6.28 -11.39 14.02
CA LYS A 1182 -7.63 -11.41 13.46
C LYS A 1182 -8.12 -10.00 13.17
N ASN A 1183 -8.97 -9.91 12.16
CA ASN A 1183 -9.76 -8.73 11.91
C ASN A 1183 -10.90 -8.66 12.93
N THR A 1184 -10.67 -8.09 14.12
CA THR A 1184 -11.80 -7.78 15.02
C THR A 1184 -12.55 -6.57 14.48
N ILE A 1185 -13.68 -6.82 13.81
CA ILE A 1185 -14.80 -5.87 13.85
C ILE A 1185 -15.25 -5.83 15.31
N VAL A 1186 -15.05 -4.70 15.99
CA VAL A 1186 -15.81 -4.43 17.20
C VAL A 1186 -17.25 -4.22 16.71
N GLY A 1187 -18.01 -5.29 16.64
CA GLY A 1187 -19.45 -5.19 16.39
C GLY A 1187 -20.03 -4.32 17.49
N ASP A 1188 -20.95 -3.43 17.11
CA ASP A 1188 -21.81 -2.72 18.03
C ASP A 1188 -22.30 -3.72 19.09
N GLU A 1189 -21.76 -3.63 20.30
CA GLU A 1189 -22.45 -4.21 21.44
C GLU A 1189 -23.76 -3.44 21.50
N GLU A 1190 -24.87 -4.09 21.12
CA GLU A 1190 -26.20 -3.64 21.45
C GLU A 1190 -26.18 -3.19 22.90
N THR A 1191 -26.25 -1.87 23.10
CA THR A 1191 -26.42 -1.29 24.42
C THR A 1191 -27.59 -2.00 25.07
N PRO A 1192 -27.41 -2.68 26.22
CA PRO A 1192 -28.54 -3.13 27.00
C PRO A 1192 -29.34 -1.88 27.33
N SER A 1193 -30.59 -1.81 26.88
CA SER A 1193 -31.49 -0.72 27.20
C SER A 1193 -31.80 -0.75 28.70
N ASP A 1194 -30.92 -0.18 29.53
CA ASP A 1194 -31.21 0.13 30.92
C ASP A 1194 -32.06 1.40 30.94
N ASN A 1195 -33.34 1.22 30.62
CA ASN A 1195 -34.37 2.21 30.90
C ASN A 1195 -34.66 2.11 32.42
N PRO A 1196 -34.49 3.18 33.21
CA PRO A 1196 -34.70 3.11 34.65
C PRO A 1196 -36.20 2.94 34.96
N GLU A 1197 -36.55 1.80 35.55
CA GLU A 1197 -37.88 1.55 36.09
C GLU A 1197 -38.23 2.61 37.15
N ASN A 1198 -39.29 3.35 36.84
CA ASN A 1198 -40.10 4.12 37.77
C ASN A 1198 -40.95 3.13 38.62
N PRO A 1199 -40.92 3.18 39.96
CA PRO A 1199 -41.69 2.24 40.78
C PRO A 1199 -43.13 2.73 40.92
N GLY A 1200 -44.11 1.95 40.43
CA GLY A 1200 -45.50 2.22 40.79
C GLY A 1200 -46.57 1.46 40.01
N GLN A 1201 -47.14 0.46 40.71
CA GLN A 1201 -48.57 0.09 40.71
C GLN A 1201 -49.12 -0.79 39.57
N ASP A 1202 -49.18 -2.08 39.91
CA ASP A 1202 -50.40 -2.88 40.10
C ASP A 1202 -51.46 -3.04 38.98
N GLU A 1203 -51.70 -4.33 38.72
CA GLU A 1203 -52.97 -5.00 38.45
C GLU A 1203 -53.51 -5.15 37.00
N GLU A 1204 -53.37 -6.40 36.54
CA GLU A 1204 -54.45 -7.30 36.10
C GLU A 1204 -54.97 -7.31 34.64
N GLN A 1205 -54.93 -8.55 34.11
CA GLN A 1205 -55.88 -9.25 33.22
C GLN A 1205 -55.70 -9.21 31.68
N GLU A 1206 -55.16 -10.34 31.19
CA GLU A 1206 -55.46 -11.04 29.93
C GLU A 1206 -56.98 -11.26 29.67
N PRO A 1207 -57.42 -11.85 28.53
CA PRO A 1207 -56.93 -11.79 27.13
C PRO A 1207 -58.12 -11.67 26.12
N GLY A 1208 -57.85 -11.54 24.81
CA GLY A 1208 -58.93 -11.70 23.82
C GLY A 1208 -58.55 -11.54 22.35
N ALA A 1209 -58.54 -12.67 21.65
CA ALA A 1209 -58.32 -12.85 20.21
C ALA A 1209 -59.31 -12.13 19.28
N GLY A 1210 -58.93 -12.00 18.00
CA GLY A 1210 -59.91 -12.10 16.90
C GLY A 1210 -59.78 -11.11 15.74
N GLN A 1211 -59.00 -11.52 14.73
CA GLN A 1211 -59.43 -11.69 13.33
C GLN A 1211 -60.24 -10.60 12.56
N ASP A 1212 -59.67 -10.29 11.39
CA ASP A 1212 -60.30 -10.33 10.05
C ASP A 1212 -60.74 -9.05 9.31
N THR A 1213 -60.09 -8.87 8.16
CA THR A 1213 -60.64 -8.61 6.82
C THR A 1213 -61.20 -7.24 6.39
N THR A 1214 -60.51 -6.72 5.38
CA THR A 1214 -61.00 -6.28 4.05
C THR A 1214 -61.55 -4.87 3.80
N SER A 1215 -61.00 -4.31 2.72
CA SER A 1215 -61.62 -3.53 1.64
C SER A 1215 -61.91 -2.02 1.82
N ARG A 1216 -61.13 -1.23 1.04
CA ARG A 1216 -61.48 0.06 0.37
C ARG A 1216 -62.68 -0.14 -0.60
N PRO A 1217 -63.34 0.87 -1.25
CA PRO A 1217 -62.84 2.22 -1.64
C PRO A 1217 -63.86 3.40 -1.79
N ASN A 1218 -63.30 4.55 -2.21
CA ASN A 1218 -63.80 5.60 -3.14
C ASN A 1218 -64.64 6.85 -2.72
N GLU A 1219 -64.02 8.01 -3.06
CA GLU A 1219 -64.49 9.18 -3.85
C GLU A 1219 -65.63 10.12 -3.37
N SER A 1220 -65.35 11.43 -3.27
CA SER A 1220 -65.60 12.43 -4.36
C SER A 1220 -65.81 13.89 -3.89
N GLN A 1221 -65.23 14.83 -4.68
CA GLN A 1221 -65.67 16.22 -5.03
C GLN A 1221 -65.76 17.32 -3.92
N GLY A 1222 -65.38 18.59 -4.11
CA GLY A 1222 -64.85 19.40 -5.22
C GLY A 1222 -65.27 20.89 -5.05
N ASN A 1223 -64.42 21.89 -5.37
CA ASN A 1223 -64.72 23.05 -6.25
C ASN A 1223 -63.64 24.17 -6.35
N LYS A 1224 -63.56 24.70 -7.58
CA LYS A 1224 -62.94 25.91 -8.19
C LYS A 1224 -63.52 27.25 -7.66
N LEU A 1225 -63.09 28.49 -7.92
CA LEU A 1225 -62.07 29.25 -8.72
C LEU A 1225 -62.22 30.75 -8.28
N SER A 1226 -61.19 31.61 -8.37
CA SER A 1226 -61.23 32.90 -9.11
C SER A 1226 -59.94 33.73 -8.98
N ASP A 1227 -59.57 34.33 -10.12
CA ASP A 1227 -58.40 35.16 -10.41
C ASP A 1227 -58.42 36.58 -9.81
N ASN A 1228 -57.24 37.19 -9.64
CA ASN A 1228 -56.95 38.50 -10.26
C ASN A 1228 -55.43 38.77 -10.38
N THR A 1229 -55.08 39.42 -11.49
CA THR A 1229 -53.76 39.66 -12.09
C THR A 1229 -53.13 41.02 -11.70
N THR A 1230 -51.90 41.24 -12.21
CA THR A 1230 -51.05 42.47 -12.33
C THR A 1230 -50.03 42.69 -11.19
N THR A 1231 -48.71 42.90 -11.39
CA THR A 1231 -47.87 43.33 -12.54
C THR A 1231 -46.39 43.02 -12.26
N SER A 1232 -45.62 42.70 -13.31
CA SER A 1232 -44.15 42.65 -13.33
C SER A 1232 -43.53 44.06 -13.24
N PRO A 1233 -42.31 44.19 -12.67
CA PRO A 1233 -41.28 45.06 -13.23
C PRO A 1233 -40.10 44.24 -13.77
N GLN A 1234 -39.90 44.45 -15.07
CA GLN A 1234 -38.66 44.46 -15.87
C GLN A 1234 -37.32 44.10 -15.20
N THR A 1235 -36.72 43.06 -15.75
CA THR A 1235 -35.32 42.91 -16.16
C THR A 1235 -34.44 44.18 -16.05
N GLY A 1236 -33.42 44.09 -15.20
CA GLY A 1236 -32.20 44.91 -15.25
C GLY A 1236 -30.99 43.98 -15.40
N ASP A 1237 -30.32 44.10 -16.54
CA ASP A 1237 -29.02 43.56 -16.98
C ASP A 1237 -28.31 42.44 -16.18
N SER A 1238 -28.40 41.23 -16.71
CA SER A 1238 -27.43 40.13 -16.52
C SER A 1238 -26.23 40.23 -17.48
N SER A 1239 -25.92 41.44 -17.99
CA SER A 1239 -24.83 41.70 -18.94
C SER A 1239 -23.52 42.17 -18.28
N LEU A 1240 -23.50 42.39 -16.95
CA LEU A 1240 -22.28 42.77 -16.22
C LEU A 1240 -21.41 41.59 -15.76
N PHE A 1241 -21.96 40.38 -15.61
CA PHE A 1241 -21.24 39.22 -15.08
C PHE A 1241 -20.45 38.42 -16.15
N GLY A 1242 -20.73 38.63 -17.44
CA GLY A 1242 -19.98 37.98 -18.54
C GLY A 1242 -18.64 38.63 -18.87
N LEU A 1243 -18.39 39.85 -18.36
CA LEU A 1243 -17.16 40.62 -18.65
C LEU A 1243 -16.00 40.27 -17.70
N SER A 1244 -16.27 39.84 -16.46
CA SER A 1244 -15.23 39.47 -15.49
C SER A 1244 -14.52 38.16 -15.86
N VAL A 1245 -15.24 37.15 -16.35
CA VAL A 1245 -14.68 35.83 -16.75
C VAL A 1245 -13.74 35.96 -17.95
N VAL A 1246 -14.06 36.83 -18.91
CA VAL A 1246 -13.22 37.10 -20.09
C VAL A 1246 -11.96 37.90 -19.71
N GLY A 1247 -12.04 38.77 -18.70
CA GLY A 1247 -10.90 39.51 -18.16
C GLY A 1247 -9.88 38.60 -17.47
N ILE A 1248 -10.36 37.62 -16.69
CA ILE A 1248 -9.54 36.64 -15.96
C ILE A 1248 -8.81 35.69 -16.92
N ALA A 1249 -9.51 35.17 -17.94
CA ALA A 1249 -8.89 34.33 -18.98
C ALA A 1249 -7.85 35.08 -19.83
N ALA A 1250 -8.05 36.39 -20.05
CA ALA A 1250 -7.11 37.23 -20.80
C ALA A 1250 -5.83 37.54 -20.01
N VAL A 1251 -5.89 37.66 -18.67
CA VAL A 1251 -4.71 37.87 -17.81
C VAL A 1251 -3.91 36.59 -17.67
N ALA A 1252 -4.56 35.44 -17.43
CA ALA A 1252 -3.91 34.13 -17.42
C ALA A 1252 -3.26 33.80 -18.78
N GLY A 1253 -3.95 34.07 -19.88
CA GLY A 1253 -3.40 33.93 -21.23
C GLY A 1253 -2.22 34.86 -21.53
N PHE A 1254 -2.18 36.07 -20.97
CA PHE A 1254 -1.10 37.03 -21.18
C PHE A 1254 0.17 36.68 -20.38
N VAL A 1255 0.01 36.15 -19.15
CA VAL A 1255 1.13 35.63 -18.32
C VAL A 1255 1.79 34.43 -19.02
N VAL A 1256 0.99 33.47 -19.50
CA VAL A 1256 1.47 32.29 -20.24
C VAL A 1256 2.19 32.66 -21.55
N ASN A 1257 1.71 33.68 -22.27
CA ASN A 1257 2.31 34.08 -23.55
C ASN A 1257 3.59 34.94 -23.38
N THR A 1258 3.79 35.56 -22.22
CA THR A 1258 5.00 36.36 -21.92
C THR A 1258 6.20 35.47 -21.57
N PHE A 1259 5.97 34.31 -20.96
CA PHE A 1259 7.03 33.32 -20.69
C PHE A 1259 7.53 32.62 -21.96
N LYS A 1260 6.69 32.46 -22.99
CA LYS A 1260 7.11 31.90 -24.30
C LYS A 1260 8.09 32.78 -25.08
N LYS A 1261 8.20 34.09 -24.77
CA LYS A 1261 9.07 35.03 -25.50
C LYS A 1261 10.44 35.27 -24.86
N LYS A 1262 10.74 34.66 -23.71
CA LYS A 1262 12.02 34.85 -22.98
C LYS A 1262 12.90 33.60 -22.87
N LYS A 1263 12.55 32.49 -23.53
CA LYS A 1263 13.45 31.35 -23.75
C LYS A 1263 13.91 31.32 -25.20
#